data_AF-A0A504JBK8-F1
#
_entry.id   AF-A0A504JBK8-F1
#
_cell.length_a   1.000
_cell.length_b   1.000
_cell.length_c   1.000
_cell.angle_alpha   90.00
_cell.angle_beta   90.00
_cell.angle_gamma   90.00
#
_symmetry.space_group_name_H-M   'P 1'
#
loop_
_entity.id
_entity.type
_entity.pdbx_description
1 polymer ?
#
loop_
_entity_poly.entity_id
_entity_poly.type
_entity_poly.pdbx_seq_one_letter_code
_entity_poly.pdbx_strand_id
1 'polypeptide(L)'
;MNKYFKYSILIIVLLVSIRISSQEPIGNEEPEVKVIGTVTKEAIKLRWAVNTPLAWKYAIQYGYIVERKTIAIDGELLKIPVTKKLTVTPILPKPLPEWENFVDKSDQAAVAAQAMYGDDFNIEFEEGGNGFLNIVNQAKVLEQRFSFALFAADQDYEIAKFSGLAFIDSDVKPNEQYLYQVYSAIPKERMKVNPGGVYLGLKDYKPLPEPLEFIGIFKDKSVLLSWNYKLLQREYNSYIIERADANNNFKPLNDIPLVNFNGKEKKSSDRMFFIDSLSQNDKEYKYRIKGISPFGEIGPPSKVIAGQGKAPLVYNPAITEAKLKPNNNSTVITWEFPQKGLETLAYFELNRSDEVNGNYTTIQSNISKSVRSITVNELKAINYFTITAVGVDGTKRVSFPQMVQPVDDIPPSTPLDISGVIDSTGIVQLRWKMNTEKDFLGYRVFKANFDNEEFTQITFRPIPQNEIIDTVNVKTLNNKVYYKIQAFDKRYNPSGFSKILMLKKPDVIPPTKPVFKSFKADNGIITLHWIPSSSIDASKTLVYRKETGNDTPWELIVEKSLPENTYDDMTANLAITYLYTLVTVDESGLESEPVTPLVIRLPDNTPKHEIDKFSELVNREEKKIFLNWKYDAGNVVEYLLYRAEEEKQPTLYKVFKGKEYTFIDQNLRVNTRYTYMLQAVFETGAKSPLKKIEVEY
;
A
#
# COMPACT_ATOMS: atom_id res chain seq x y z
N MET A 1 -20.30 -59.63 -5.42
CA MET A 1 -20.82 -60.60 -4.43
C MET A 1 -20.40 -60.11 -3.04
N ASN A 2 -21.30 -60.17 -2.06
CA ASN A 2 -21.15 -59.85 -0.62
C ASN A 2 -21.33 -58.40 -0.11
N LYS A 3 -22.60 -58.11 0.21
CA LYS A 3 -23.20 -57.82 1.54
C LYS A 3 -22.51 -56.85 2.52
N TYR A 4 -23.25 -55.77 2.78
CA TYR A 4 -23.62 -55.13 4.07
C TYR A 4 -22.56 -54.93 5.16
N PHE A 5 -22.30 -53.65 5.48
CA PHE A 5 -21.97 -53.22 6.84
C PHE A 5 -22.67 -51.89 7.17
N LYS A 6 -23.32 -51.85 8.33
CA LYS A 6 -24.06 -50.73 8.91
C LYS A 6 -23.10 -49.61 9.34
N TYR A 7 -23.43 -48.36 9.03
CA TYR A 7 -22.99 -47.21 9.83
C TYR A 7 -24.13 -46.19 9.96
N SER A 8 -24.61 -46.03 11.20
CA SER A 8 -25.45 -44.91 11.62
C SER A 8 -24.57 -43.66 11.68
N ILE A 9 -24.83 -42.67 10.82
CA ILE A 9 -24.22 -41.34 10.91
C ILE A 9 -25.24 -40.41 11.53
N LEU A 10 -24.92 -39.96 12.74
CA LEU A 10 -25.58 -38.90 13.48
C LEU A 10 -25.33 -37.57 12.73
N ILE A 11 -26.32 -37.09 11.98
CA ILE A 11 -26.27 -35.74 11.38
C ILE A 11 -26.79 -34.75 12.42
N ILE A 12 -25.86 -34.04 13.06
CA ILE A 12 -26.15 -32.83 13.84
C ILE A 12 -26.51 -31.73 12.83
N VAL A 13 -27.80 -31.46 12.67
CA VAL A 13 -28.28 -30.28 11.95
C VAL A 13 -28.14 -29.08 12.88
N LEU A 14 -27.14 -28.24 12.59
CA LEU A 14 -27.04 -26.89 13.14
C LEU A 14 -28.27 -26.09 12.69
N LEU A 15 -29.14 -25.77 13.65
CA LEU A 15 -30.21 -24.78 13.52
C LEU A 15 -29.58 -23.38 13.32
N VAL A 16 -29.17 -23.07 12.10
CA VAL A 16 -29.01 -21.68 11.67
C VAL A 16 -30.41 -21.12 11.52
N SER A 17 -30.79 -20.24 12.46
CA SER A 17 -32.03 -19.49 12.42
C SER A 17 -31.96 -18.46 11.29
N ILE A 18 -32.14 -18.91 10.05
CA ILE A 18 -32.48 -18.03 8.94
C ILE A 18 -33.89 -17.54 9.25
N ARG A 19 -33.99 -16.32 9.79
CA ARG A 19 -35.25 -15.58 9.72
C ARG A 19 -35.54 -15.31 8.25
N ILE A 20 -36.21 -16.28 7.61
CA ILE A 20 -36.96 -16.04 6.40
C ILE A 20 -37.97 -14.98 6.80
N SER A 21 -37.72 -13.74 6.37
CA SER A 21 -38.72 -12.69 6.43
C SER A 21 -39.85 -13.11 5.51
N SER A 22 -40.85 -13.76 6.10
CA SER A 22 -42.15 -13.96 5.50
C SER A 22 -42.64 -12.64 4.92
N GLN A 23 -43.14 -12.68 3.68
CA GLN A 23 -43.98 -11.62 3.14
C GLN A 23 -45.05 -11.29 4.19
N GLU A 24 -45.32 -10.01 4.43
CA GLU A 24 -46.44 -9.62 5.28
C GLU A 24 -47.73 -10.21 4.69
N PRO A 25 -48.52 -10.96 5.48
CA PRO A 25 -49.77 -11.52 4.99
C PRO A 25 -50.72 -10.37 4.67
N ILE A 26 -51.07 -10.23 3.39
CA ILE A 26 -52.14 -9.36 2.91
C ILE A 26 -53.45 -9.92 3.50
N GLY A 27 -54.14 -9.13 4.34
CA GLY A 27 -55.52 -9.42 4.78
C GLY A 27 -55.77 -9.71 6.27
N ASN A 28 -54.84 -9.39 7.17
CA ASN A 28 -55.02 -9.64 8.62
C ASN A 28 -55.31 -8.38 9.46
N GLU A 29 -55.87 -7.33 8.86
CA GLU A 29 -56.36 -6.18 9.65
C GLU A 29 -57.74 -6.50 10.24
N GLU A 30 -57.87 -6.42 11.56
CA GLU A 30 -59.18 -6.53 12.20
C GLU A 30 -60.10 -5.39 11.72
N PRO A 31 -61.36 -5.68 11.33
CA PRO A 31 -62.31 -4.64 10.97
C PRO A 31 -62.52 -3.65 12.11
N GLU A 32 -62.28 -2.39 11.82
CA GLU A 32 -62.50 -1.28 12.76
C GLU A 32 -62.97 -0.03 12.03
N VAL A 33 -63.69 0.84 12.74
CA VAL A 33 -64.02 2.18 12.26
C VAL A 33 -62.84 3.09 12.55
N LYS A 34 -62.34 3.79 11.53
CA LYS A 34 -61.38 4.89 11.65
C LYS A 34 -62.13 6.21 11.59
N VAL A 35 -61.94 7.05 12.61
CA VAL A 35 -62.63 8.33 12.76
C VAL A 35 -61.60 9.46 12.76
N ILE A 36 -61.88 10.50 11.99
CA ILE A 36 -61.18 11.78 12.05
C ILE A 36 -62.21 12.88 12.31
N GLY A 37 -61.74 13.97 12.93
CA GLY A 37 -62.58 15.13 13.24
C GLY A 37 -61.85 16.42 12.88
N THR A 38 -62.61 17.41 12.41
CA THR A 38 -62.14 18.79 12.28
C THR A 38 -63.11 19.72 12.99
N VAL A 39 -62.58 20.85 13.45
CA VAL A 39 -63.29 21.85 14.24
C VAL A 39 -63.52 23.05 13.34
N THR A 40 -64.73 23.60 13.37
CA THR A 40 -65.03 24.93 12.82
C THR A 40 -65.29 25.89 13.98
N LYS A 41 -65.52 27.19 13.70
CA LYS A 41 -65.80 28.16 14.77
C LYS A 41 -67.03 27.82 15.61
N GLU A 42 -67.99 27.09 15.05
CA GLU A 42 -69.33 26.88 15.66
C GLU A 42 -69.74 25.41 15.73
N ALA A 43 -69.05 24.50 15.03
CA ALA A 43 -69.43 23.09 14.93
C ALA A 43 -68.22 22.16 14.84
N ILE A 44 -68.42 20.90 15.19
CA ILE A 44 -67.44 19.82 14.98
C ILE A 44 -67.92 18.94 13.82
N LYS A 45 -67.06 18.77 12.81
CA LYS A 45 -67.29 17.90 11.66
C LYS A 45 -66.56 16.57 11.88
N LEU A 46 -67.27 15.47 11.73
CA LEU A 46 -66.72 14.11 11.79
C LEU A 46 -66.71 13.51 10.40
N ARG A 47 -65.68 12.69 10.13
CA ARG A 47 -65.56 11.83 8.95
C ARG A 47 -65.04 10.47 9.42
N TRP A 48 -65.60 9.38 8.92
CA TRP A 48 -65.16 8.04 9.28
C TRP A 48 -65.24 7.07 8.10
N ALA A 49 -64.57 5.94 8.23
CA ALA A 49 -64.69 4.80 7.33
C ALA A 49 -64.30 3.53 8.09
N VAL A 50 -64.70 2.36 7.59
CA VAL A 50 -64.09 1.09 8.04
C VAL A 50 -62.81 0.82 7.26
N ASN A 51 -61.84 0.14 7.86
CA ASN A 51 -60.54 -0.14 7.24
C ASN A 51 -60.53 -1.34 6.27
N THR A 52 -61.61 -2.13 6.21
CA THR A 52 -61.67 -3.31 5.33
C THR A 52 -62.80 -3.22 4.29
N PRO A 53 -62.57 -3.67 3.03
CA PRO A 53 -63.59 -3.63 1.98
C PRO A 53 -64.86 -4.42 2.31
N LEU A 54 -64.72 -5.57 2.99
CA LEU A 54 -65.86 -6.40 3.38
C LEU A 54 -66.72 -5.74 4.46
N ALA A 55 -66.08 -5.10 5.46
CA ALA A 55 -66.82 -4.32 6.44
C ALA A 55 -67.56 -3.15 5.78
N TRP A 56 -66.97 -2.52 4.76
CA TRP A 56 -67.58 -1.41 4.04
C TRP A 56 -68.83 -1.86 3.29
N LYS A 57 -68.77 -3.02 2.60
CA LYS A 57 -69.93 -3.62 1.93
C LYS A 57 -71.11 -3.80 2.87
N TYR A 58 -70.87 -4.31 4.08
CA TYR A 58 -71.93 -4.45 5.08
C TYR A 58 -72.35 -3.11 5.68
N ALA A 59 -71.41 -2.18 5.90
CA ALA A 59 -71.72 -0.89 6.48
C ALA A 59 -72.62 -0.02 5.58
N ILE A 60 -72.56 -0.19 4.24
CA ILE A 60 -73.53 0.41 3.32
C ILE A 60 -74.97 -0.04 3.62
N GLN A 61 -75.14 -1.30 4.06
CA GLN A 61 -76.46 -1.89 4.33
C GLN A 61 -76.98 -1.57 5.73
N TYR A 62 -76.09 -1.51 6.72
CA TYR A 62 -76.46 -1.38 8.14
C TYR A 62 -76.24 0.02 8.72
N GLY A 63 -75.29 0.79 8.17
CA GLY A 63 -74.99 2.14 8.59
C GLY A 63 -74.14 2.26 9.87
N TYR A 64 -74.08 3.48 10.40
CA TYR A 64 -73.26 3.85 11.56
C TYR A 64 -74.03 4.58 12.64
N ILE A 65 -73.66 4.37 13.90
CA ILE A 65 -74.22 5.07 15.06
C ILE A 65 -73.13 5.98 15.65
N VAL A 66 -73.47 7.25 15.90
CA VAL A 66 -72.56 8.24 16.47
C VAL A 66 -73.00 8.59 17.89
N GLU A 67 -72.08 8.43 18.84
CA GLU A 67 -72.25 8.82 20.23
C GLU A 67 -71.21 9.88 20.61
N ARG A 68 -71.60 10.81 21.49
CA ARG A 68 -70.74 11.85 22.04
C ARG A 68 -70.70 11.73 23.55
N LYS A 69 -69.51 11.80 24.13
CA LYS A 69 -69.31 11.89 25.58
C LYS A 69 -68.66 13.22 25.92
N THR A 70 -69.28 14.04 26.76
CA THR A 70 -68.61 15.20 27.36
C THR A 70 -67.63 14.70 28.40
N ILE A 71 -66.34 14.94 28.18
CA ILE A 71 -65.25 14.44 29.03
C ILE A 71 -64.73 15.52 29.97
N ALA A 72 -64.65 16.76 29.50
CA ALA A 72 -64.16 17.88 30.29
C ALA A 72 -65.01 19.14 30.08
N ILE A 73 -65.11 19.96 31.13
CA ILE A 73 -65.73 21.29 31.12
C ILE A 73 -64.74 22.25 31.79
N ASP A 74 -64.46 23.39 31.15
CA ASP A 74 -63.51 24.41 31.63
C ASP A 74 -62.09 23.86 31.90
N GLY A 75 -61.73 22.76 31.24
CA GLY A 75 -60.42 22.09 31.40
C GLY A 75 -60.36 21.08 32.56
N GLU A 76 -61.45 20.91 33.32
CA GLU A 76 -61.54 19.89 34.37
C GLU A 76 -62.24 18.62 33.86
N LEU A 77 -61.66 17.46 34.15
CA LEU A 77 -62.22 16.17 33.78
C LEU A 77 -63.46 15.85 34.62
N LEU A 78 -64.55 15.47 33.94
CA LEU A 78 -65.75 14.99 34.61
C LEU A 78 -65.51 13.59 35.18
N LYS A 79 -65.88 13.38 36.46
CA LYS A 79 -65.81 12.05 37.10
C LYS A 79 -66.67 11.01 36.39
N ILE A 80 -67.80 11.45 35.82
CA ILE A 80 -68.71 10.62 35.03
C ILE A 80 -69.01 11.41 33.74
N PRO A 81 -68.55 10.94 32.57
CA PRO A 81 -68.85 11.57 31.30
C PRO A 81 -70.34 11.61 30.98
N VAL A 82 -70.84 12.75 30.50
CA VAL A 82 -72.23 12.87 30.02
C VAL A 82 -72.32 12.32 28.61
N THR A 83 -73.08 11.22 28.42
CA THR A 83 -73.22 10.55 27.12
C THR A 83 -74.48 11.03 26.40
N LYS A 84 -74.34 11.42 25.13
CA LYS A 84 -75.43 11.79 24.23
C LYS A 84 -75.34 10.96 22.96
N LYS A 85 -76.42 10.24 22.61
CA LYS A 85 -76.55 9.62 21.27
C LYS A 85 -76.88 10.71 20.27
N LEU A 86 -75.98 10.96 19.33
CA LEU A 86 -76.19 11.99 18.30
C LEU A 86 -77.08 11.48 17.17
N THR A 87 -77.11 10.16 16.97
CA THR A 87 -77.96 9.49 15.97
C THR A 87 -78.88 8.49 16.67
N VAL A 88 -80.19 8.62 16.49
CA VAL A 88 -81.18 7.69 17.05
C VAL A 88 -81.32 6.43 16.19
N THR A 89 -81.21 6.58 14.86
CA THR A 89 -81.13 5.50 13.88
C THR A 89 -79.75 5.50 13.22
N PRO A 90 -79.26 4.34 12.72
CA PRO A 90 -78.01 4.29 11.97
C PRO A 90 -78.03 5.22 10.76
N ILE A 91 -76.93 5.94 10.54
CA ILE A 91 -76.70 6.74 9.33
C ILE A 91 -76.40 5.77 8.19
N LEU A 92 -77.30 5.72 7.22
CA LEU A 92 -77.14 4.98 5.97
C LEU A 92 -76.71 5.92 4.84
N PRO A 93 -76.03 5.38 3.82
CA PRO A 93 -75.91 6.06 2.54
C PRO A 93 -77.28 6.47 1.98
N LYS A 94 -77.36 7.64 1.36
CA LYS A 94 -78.59 8.15 0.73
C LYS A 94 -79.06 7.20 -0.39
N PRO A 95 -80.36 6.95 -0.54
CA PRO A 95 -80.85 6.07 -1.60
C PRO A 95 -80.48 6.60 -2.99
N LEU A 96 -80.28 5.70 -3.96
CA LEU A 96 -79.80 6.02 -5.32
C LEU A 96 -80.53 7.21 -5.99
N PRO A 97 -81.87 7.36 -5.91
CA PRO A 97 -82.55 8.52 -6.51
C PRO A 97 -82.13 9.88 -5.96
N GLU A 98 -81.66 9.96 -4.71
CA GLU A 98 -81.10 11.22 -4.17
C GLU A 98 -79.73 11.55 -4.77
N TRP A 99 -78.98 10.55 -5.25
CA TRP A 99 -77.67 10.75 -5.89
C TRP A 99 -77.78 11.29 -7.31
N GLU A 100 -78.81 10.95 -8.07
CA GLU A 100 -78.95 11.31 -9.49
C GLU A 100 -78.75 12.83 -9.73
N ASN A 101 -79.39 13.67 -8.89
CA ASN A 101 -79.26 15.13 -8.97
C ASN A 101 -77.87 15.67 -8.57
N PHE A 102 -77.10 14.90 -7.80
CA PHE A 102 -75.77 15.28 -7.34
C PHE A 102 -74.69 14.87 -8.35
N VAL A 103 -74.88 13.72 -9.00
CA VAL A 103 -73.99 13.21 -10.05
C VAL A 103 -73.84 14.19 -11.21
N ASP A 104 -74.94 14.86 -11.62
CA ASP A 104 -74.91 15.88 -12.68
C ASP A 104 -74.03 17.11 -12.35
N LYS A 105 -73.67 17.30 -11.08
CA LYS A 105 -72.91 18.45 -10.59
C LYS A 105 -71.49 18.10 -10.16
N SER A 106 -71.15 16.81 -10.08
CA SER A 106 -69.86 16.35 -9.56
C SER A 106 -69.52 14.95 -10.08
N ASP A 107 -68.44 14.87 -10.87
CA ASP A 107 -67.89 13.58 -11.33
C ASP A 107 -67.50 12.67 -10.16
N GLN A 108 -67.04 13.25 -9.04
CA GLN A 108 -66.73 12.48 -7.83
C GLN A 108 -67.99 11.87 -7.19
N ALA A 109 -69.13 12.57 -7.27
CA ALA A 109 -70.40 12.01 -6.81
C ALA A 109 -70.83 10.83 -7.70
N ALA A 110 -70.56 10.91 -9.01
CA ALA A 110 -70.74 9.78 -9.94
C ALA A 110 -69.90 8.56 -9.53
N VAL A 111 -68.62 8.78 -9.23
CA VAL A 111 -67.69 7.73 -8.78
C VAL A 111 -68.17 7.08 -7.47
N ALA A 112 -68.57 7.87 -6.48
CA ALA A 112 -69.08 7.36 -5.21
C ALA A 112 -70.38 6.56 -5.38
N ALA A 113 -71.36 7.10 -6.12
CA ALA A 113 -72.63 6.43 -6.38
C ALA A 113 -72.45 5.12 -7.14
N GLN A 114 -71.63 5.12 -8.21
CA GLN A 114 -71.33 3.92 -8.99
C GLN A 114 -70.60 2.87 -8.14
N ALA A 115 -69.66 3.28 -7.29
CA ALA A 115 -68.96 2.36 -6.42
C ALA A 115 -69.90 1.65 -5.44
N MET A 116 -70.89 2.36 -4.87
CA MET A 116 -71.83 1.82 -3.89
C MET A 116 -73.02 1.06 -4.48
N TYR A 117 -73.57 1.53 -5.60
CA TYR A 117 -74.83 1.02 -6.16
C TYR A 117 -74.73 0.40 -7.55
N GLY A 118 -73.60 0.61 -8.25
CA GLY A 118 -73.45 0.12 -9.62
C GLY A 118 -73.55 -1.40 -9.70
N ASP A 119 -74.19 -1.91 -10.74
CA ASP A 119 -74.40 -3.35 -10.94
C ASP A 119 -73.08 -4.12 -10.95
N ASP A 120 -73.10 -5.33 -10.38
CA ASP A 120 -71.97 -6.25 -10.45
C ASP A 120 -71.94 -6.96 -11.81
N PHE A 121 -70.77 -7.00 -12.45
CA PHE A 121 -70.53 -7.85 -13.61
C PHE A 121 -70.39 -9.31 -13.15
N ASN A 122 -71.50 -10.02 -13.02
CA ASN A 122 -71.49 -11.46 -12.85
C ASN A 122 -71.32 -12.13 -14.23
N ILE A 123 -70.18 -12.75 -14.47
CA ILE A 123 -70.01 -13.68 -15.59
C ILE A 123 -70.81 -14.93 -15.21
N GLU A 124 -71.93 -15.19 -15.90
CA GLU A 124 -72.74 -16.38 -15.68
C GLU A 124 -71.89 -17.65 -15.83
N PHE A 125 -72.19 -18.65 -15.00
CA PHE A 125 -71.46 -19.90 -14.95
C PHE A 125 -71.63 -20.68 -16.26
N GLU A 126 -70.62 -20.68 -17.12
CA GLU A 126 -70.44 -21.83 -18.01
C GLU A 126 -70.00 -23.02 -17.15
N GLU A 127 -70.73 -24.14 -17.26
CA GLU A 127 -70.37 -25.42 -16.63
C GLU A 127 -68.95 -25.81 -17.06
N GLY A 128 -67.95 -25.50 -16.21
CA GLY A 128 -66.53 -25.77 -16.46
C GLY A 128 -65.54 -24.66 -16.10
N GLY A 129 -66.00 -23.46 -15.72
CA GLY A 129 -65.12 -22.33 -15.34
C GLY A 129 -64.47 -22.44 -13.94
N ASN A 130 -63.22 -21.99 -13.80
CA ASN A 130 -62.46 -21.96 -12.53
C ASN A 130 -63.08 -20.98 -11.51
N GLY A 131 -64.01 -21.44 -10.67
CA GLY A 131 -64.71 -20.63 -9.66
C GLY A 131 -63.80 -19.84 -8.69
N PHE A 132 -62.56 -20.28 -8.48
CA PHE A 132 -61.55 -19.53 -7.70
C PHE A 132 -61.16 -18.19 -8.35
N LEU A 133 -61.03 -18.14 -9.68
CA LEU A 133 -60.66 -16.90 -10.39
C LEU A 133 -61.77 -15.84 -10.27
N ASN A 134 -63.04 -16.27 -10.24
CA ASN A 134 -64.19 -15.38 -10.03
C ASN A 134 -64.23 -14.81 -8.61
N ILE A 135 -63.90 -15.61 -7.59
CA ILE A 135 -63.78 -15.14 -6.19
C ILE A 135 -62.68 -14.07 -6.08
N VAL A 136 -61.53 -14.31 -6.71
CA VAL A 136 -60.41 -13.33 -6.75
C VAL A 136 -60.83 -12.05 -7.48
N ASN A 137 -61.57 -12.16 -8.59
CA ASN A 137 -62.06 -11.01 -9.33
C ASN A 137 -63.08 -10.20 -8.53
N GLN A 138 -64.05 -10.86 -7.88
CA GLN A 138 -65.03 -10.19 -7.02
C GLN A 138 -64.36 -9.49 -5.83
N ALA A 139 -63.34 -10.11 -5.23
CA ALA A 139 -62.55 -9.47 -4.17
C ALA A 139 -61.84 -8.21 -4.66
N LYS A 140 -61.22 -8.26 -5.85
CA LYS A 140 -60.57 -7.09 -6.48
C LYS A 140 -61.57 -5.98 -6.83
N VAL A 141 -62.74 -6.33 -7.37
CA VAL A 141 -63.80 -5.36 -7.67
C VAL A 141 -64.27 -4.67 -6.40
N LEU A 142 -64.46 -5.43 -5.32
CA LEU A 142 -64.84 -4.88 -4.02
C LEU A 142 -63.77 -3.95 -3.45
N GLU A 143 -62.49 -4.32 -3.52
CA GLU A 143 -61.36 -3.47 -3.12
C GLU A 143 -61.30 -2.15 -3.91
N GLN A 144 -61.53 -2.22 -5.23
CA GLN A 144 -61.56 -1.05 -6.10
C GLN A 144 -62.73 -0.13 -5.77
N ARG A 145 -63.95 -0.68 -5.67
CA ARG A 145 -65.15 0.09 -5.27
C ARG A 145 -64.95 0.77 -3.92
N PHE A 146 -64.45 0.02 -2.94
CA PHE A 146 -64.12 0.57 -1.62
C PHE A 146 -63.12 1.73 -1.72
N SER A 147 -62.02 1.56 -2.45
CA SER A 147 -60.99 2.58 -2.60
C SER A 147 -61.51 3.84 -3.29
N PHE A 148 -62.26 3.69 -4.38
CA PHE A 148 -62.81 4.82 -5.13
C PHE A 148 -63.91 5.56 -4.37
N ALA A 149 -64.80 4.85 -3.68
CA ALA A 149 -65.84 5.47 -2.86
C ALA A 149 -65.24 6.31 -1.73
N LEU A 150 -64.25 5.78 -1.02
CA LEU A 150 -63.56 6.54 0.02
C LEU A 150 -62.78 7.72 -0.56
N PHE A 151 -62.08 7.53 -1.68
CA PHE A 151 -61.36 8.61 -2.32
C PHE A 151 -62.29 9.77 -2.72
N ALA A 152 -63.44 9.47 -3.34
CA ALA A 152 -64.43 10.46 -3.71
C ALA A 152 -65.02 11.18 -2.48
N ALA A 153 -65.34 10.45 -1.42
CA ALA A 153 -65.80 11.03 -0.14
C ALA A 153 -64.74 11.96 0.49
N ASP A 154 -63.46 11.71 0.22
CA ASP A 154 -62.37 12.51 0.78
C ASP A 154 -62.08 13.80 0.01
N GLN A 155 -62.60 13.93 -1.21
CA GLN A 155 -62.49 15.15 -2.00
C GLN A 155 -63.62 16.15 -1.69
N ASP A 156 -64.77 15.67 -1.20
CA ASP A 156 -65.95 16.49 -0.93
C ASP A 156 -66.75 15.97 0.27
N TYR A 157 -66.92 16.83 1.29
CA TYR A 157 -67.66 16.49 2.50
C TYR A 157 -69.14 16.18 2.27
N GLU A 158 -69.76 16.78 1.25
CA GLU A 158 -71.14 16.46 0.89
C GLU A 158 -71.25 15.02 0.36
N ILE A 159 -70.26 14.56 -0.42
CA ILE A 159 -70.18 13.16 -0.86
C ILE A 159 -69.99 12.22 0.33
N ALA A 160 -69.18 12.60 1.31
CA ALA A 160 -69.02 11.83 2.54
C ALA A 160 -70.34 11.72 3.32
N LYS A 161 -71.12 12.81 3.43
CA LYS A 161 -72.44 12.79 4.08
C LYS A 161 -73.43 11.92 3.32
N PHE A 162 -73.48 12.06 1.99
CA PHE A 162 -74.33 11.23 1.14
C PHE A 162 -73.96 9.75 1.24
N SER A 163 -72.68 9.42 1.39
CA SER A 163 -72.16 8.07 1.63
C SER A 163 -72.42 7.55 3.07
N GLY A 164 -73.01 8.35 3.96
CA GLY A 164 -73.20 7.97 5.36
C GLY A 164 -71.91 7.89 6.18
N LEU A 165 -70.86 8.60 5.74
CA LEU A 165 -69.50 8.59 6.30
C LEU A 165 -69.12 9.89 7.03
N ALA A 166 -70.07 10.80 7.22
CA ALA A 166 -69.84 12.10 7.84
C ALA A 166 -71.03 12.60 8.66
N PHE A 167 -70.74 13.41 9.69
CA PHE A 167 -71.74 14.03 10.57
C PHE A 167 -71.24 15.37 11.09
N ILE A 168 -72.13 16.36 11.18
CA ILE A 168 -71.84 17.67 11.76
C ILE A 168 -72.56 17.79 13.09
N ASP A 169 -71.81 17.97 14.17
CA ASP A 169 -72.34 18.29 15.48
C ASP A 169 -72.27 19.80 15.72
N SER A 170 -73.44 20.46 15.65
CA SER A 170 -73.59 21.90 15.89
C SER A 170 -74.04 22.21 17.33
N ASP A 171 -74.33 21.20 18.14
CA ASP A 171 -74.73 21.36 19.55
C ASP A 171 -73.50 21.22 20.46
N VAL A 172 -72.51 22.10 20.26
CA VAL A 172 -71.21 22.05 20.92
C VAL A 172 -70.93 23.38 21.63
N LYS A 173 -70.25 23.33 22.79
CA LYS A 173 -69.99 24.52 23.61
C LYS A 173 -68.50 24.90 23.63
N PRO A 174 -68.14 26.20 23.69
CA PRO A 174 -66.75 26.66 23.64
C PRO A 174 -65.84 26.13 24.76
N ASN A 175 -66.40 25.77 25.92
CA ASN A 175 -65.64 25.34 27.09
C ASN A 175 -65.71 23.84 27.37
N GLU A 176 -66.36 23.05 26.51
CA GLU A 176 -66.49 21.61 26.66
C GLU A 176 -65.54 20.86 25.69
N GLN A 177 -65.07 19.68 26.11
CA GLN A 177 -64.32 18.75 25.25
C GLN A 177 -65.04 17.41 25.16
N TYR A 178 -65.07 16.85 23.95
CA TYR A 178 -65.90 15.70 23.63
C TYR A 178 -65.07 14.53 23.11
N LEU A 179 -65.44 13.31 23.52
CA LEU A 179 -65.05 12.08 22.86
C LEU A 179 -66.21 11.63 21.97
N TYR A 180 -66.00 11.66 20.66
CA TYR A 180 -66.92 11.08 19.69
C TYR A 180 -66.57 9.62 19.46
N GLN A 181 -67.56 8.74 19.49
CA GLN A 181 -67.41 7.32 19.20
C GLN A 181 -68.37 6.94 18.08
N VAL A 182 -67.83 6.27 17.05
CA VAL A 182 -68.60 5.79 15.90
C VAL A 182 -68.60 4.27 15.92
N TYR A 183 -69.80 3.71 15.91
CA TYR A 183 -70.07 2.29 15.92
C TYR A 183 -70.63 1.87 14.57
N SER A 184 -70.18 0.73 14.04
CA SER A 184 -70.88 0.07 12.96
C SER A 184 -72.18 -0.54 13.49
N ALA A 185 -73.29 -0.37 12.77
CA ALA A 185 -74.56 -1.01 13.09
C ALA A 185 -74.68 -2.44 12.50
N ILE A 186 -73.58 -2.99 11.97
CA ILE A 186 -73.51 -4.38 11.50
C ILE A 186 -73.78 -5.32 12.70
N PRO A 187 -74.71 -6.30 12.57
CA PRO A 187 -74.95 -7.29 13.60
C PRO A 187 -73.67 -8.04 13.98
N LYS A 188 -73.43 -8.24 15.28
CA LYS A 188 -72.19 -8.87 15.79
C LYS A 188 -72.02 -10.31 15.28
N GLU A 189 -73.13 -10.97 14.97
CA GLU A 189 -73.19 -12.32 14.39
C GLU A 189 -72.71 -12.35 12.93
N ARG A 190 -72.79 -11.22 12.22
CA ARG A 190 -72.32 -11.06 10.83
C ARG A 190 -70.84 -10.69 10.78
N MET A 191 -70.45 -9.67 11.53
CA MET A 191 -69.07 -9.21 11.60
C MET A 191 -68.86 -8.37 12.85
N LYS A 192 -67.81 -8.69 13.61
CA LYS A 192 -67.34 -7.81 14.68
C LYS A 192 -66.49 -6.69 14.08
N VAL A 193 -66.94 -5.45 14.23
CA VAL A 193 -66.20 -4.25 13.86
C VAL A 193 -65.90 -3.44 15.11
N ASN A 194 -64.63 -3.19 15.40
CA ASN A 194 -64.23 -2.39 16.56
C ASN A 194 -64.66 -0.91 16.34
N PRO A 195 -65.20 -0.22 17.37
CA PRO A 195 -65.60 1.18 17.24
C PRO A 195 -64.38 2.09 17.17
N GLY A 196 -64.52 3.19 16.43
CA GLY A 196 -63.52 4.24 16.34
C GLY A 196 -63.92 5.48 17.12
N GLY A 197 -62.98 6.37 17.37
CA GLY A 197 -63.31 7.63 18.03
C GLY A 197 -62.25 8.71 17.88
N VAL A 198 -62.65 9.94 18.17
CA VAL A 198 -61.79 11.12 18.14
C VAL A 198 -62.16 12.03 19.31
N TYR A 199 -61.15 12.65 19.92
CA TYR A 199 -61.29 13.56 21.06
C TYR A 199 -60.96 14.99 20.63
N LEU A 200 -61.93 15.90 20.72
CA LEU A 200 -61.80 17.30 20.31
C LEU A 200 -62.90 18.18 20.93
N GLY A 201 -62.63 19.48 21.04
CA GLY A 201 -63.57 20.54 21.41
C GLY A 201 -63.40 21.79 20.52
N LEU A 202 -64.28 22.80 20.68
CA LEU A 202 -64.21 24.03 19.86
C LEU A 202 -62.88 24.79 20.00
N LYS A 203 -62.19 24.66 21.14
CA LYS A 203 -60.86 25.25 21.38
C LYS A 203 -59.74 24.63 20.54
N ASP A 204 -59.96 23.44 19.98
CA ASP A 204 -58.97 22.75 19.14
C ASP A 204 -58.97 23.26 17.68
N TYR A 205 -59.79 24.28 17.37
CA TYR A 205 -59.79 24.94 16.07
C TYR A 205 -58.40 25.42 15.65
N LYS A 206 -57.96 24.93 14.49
CA LYS A 206 -56.73 25.38 13.82
C LYS A 206 -57.04 25.58 12.34
N PRO A 207 -56.63 26.71 11.74
CA PRO A 207 -56.75 26.88 10.31
C PRO A 207 -55.83 25.88 9.59
N LEU A 208 -56.21 25.48 8.38
CA LEU A 208 -55.38 24.62 7.53
C LEU A 208 -54.04 25.31 7.21
N PRO A 209 -52.90 24.61 7.33
CA PRO A 209 -51.57 25.19 7.13
C PRO A 209 -51.22 25.40 5.65
N GLU A 210 -50.39 26.39 5.29
CA GLU A 210 -49.92 26.52 3.90
C GLU A 210 -49.01 25.35 3.50
N PRO A 211 -49.09 24.84 2.25
CA PRO A 211 -48.13 23.85 1.77
C PRO A 211 -46.68 24.39 1.77
N LEU A 212 -45.76 23.56 2.26
CA LEU A 212 -44.36 23.92 2.48
C LEU A 212 -43.41 23.28 1.47
N GLU A 213 -42.19 23.82 1.40
CA GLU A 213 -41.10 23.33 0.54
C GLU A 213 -41.47 23.20 -0.94
N PHE A 214 -42.35 24.08 -1.44
CA PHE A 214 -42.69 24.14 -2.85
C PHE A 214 -41.55 24.78 -3.64
N ILE A 215 -40.97 24.03 -4.57
CA ILE A 215 -39.84 24.44 -5.41
C ILE A 215 -40.15 24.17 -6.87
N GLY A 216 -39.52 24.95 -7.76
CA GLY A 216 -39.61 24.77 -9.20
C GLY A 216 -38.23 24.80 -9.82
N ILE A 217 -37.91 23.76 -10.60
CA ILE A 217 -36.68 23.67 -11.39
C ILE A 217 -37.06 23.93 -12.84
N PHE A 218 -36.78 25.15 -13.31
CA PHE A 218 -37.08 25.58 -14.67
C PHE A 218 -35.99 25.08 -15.62
N LYS A 219 -36.42 24.37 -16.65
CA LYS A 219 -35.58 23.78 -17.71
C LYS A 219 -36.04 24.29 -19.07
N ASP A 220 -35.52 23.71 -20.14
CA ASP A 220 -35.95 24.03 -21.49
C ASP A 220 -37.43 23.68 -21.68
N LYS A 221 -38.25 24.71 -21.94
CA LYS A 221 -39.69 24.64 -22.19
C LYS A 221 -40.47 23.80 -21.17
N SER A 222 -39.96 23.69 -19.94
CA SER A 222 -40.57 22.88 -18.90
C SER A 222 -40.18 23.36 -17.51
N VAL A 223 -41.01 23.05 -16.52
CA VAL A 223 -40.68 23.24 -15.10
C VAL A 223 -41.03 21.98 -14.33
N LEU A 224 -40.07 21.48 -13.55
CA LEU A 224 -40.32 20.44 -12.56
C LEU A 224 -40.70 21.09 -11.24
N LEU A 225 -41.97 20.97 -10.90
CA LEU A 225 -42.54 21.42 -9.63
C LEU A 225 -42.45 20.29 -8.61
N SER A 226 -42.09 20.61 -7.37
CA SER A 226 -42.00 19.62 -6.30
C SER A 226 -42.33 20.22 -4.95
N TRP A 227 -43.03 19.46 -4.10
CA TRP A 227 -43.34 19.84 -2.72
C TRP A 227 -43.26 18.63 -1.79
N ASN A 228 -43.11 18.90 -0.49
CA ASN A 228 -43.10 17.88 0.54
C ASN A 228 -44.52 17.62 1.04
N TYR A 229 -45.11 16.52 0.61
CA TYR A 229 -46.49 16.18 1.01
C TYR A 229 -46.53 15.56 2.42
N LYS A 230 -45.43 14.94 2.87
CA LYS A 230 -45.38 14.16 4.12
C LYS A 230 -45.51 15.04 5.36
N LEU A 231 -45.02 16.27 5.30
CA LEU A 231 -45.15 17.25 6.39
C LEU A 231 -46.61 17.54 6.75
N LEU A 232 -47.51 17.51 5.75
CA LEU A 232 -48.92 17.88 5.89
C LEU A 232 -49.86 16.74 5.50
N GLN A 233 -49.38 15.48 5.54
CA GLN A 233 -50.17 14.31 5.12
C GLN A 233 -51.36 13.99 6.06
N ARG A 234 -51.39 14.61 7.25
CA ARG A 234 -52.52 14.48 8.18
C ARG A 234 -53.61 15.51 7.89
N GLU A 235 -53.21 16.65 7.33
CA GLU A 235 -54.07 17.79 7.02
C GLU A 235 -54.58 17.74 5.57
N TYR A 236 -53.76 17.24 4.64
CA TYR A 236 -54.06 17.19 3.20
C TYR A 236 -53.87 15.81 2.60
N ASN A 237 -54.81 15.43 1.73
CA ASN A 237 -54.79 14.17 0.97
C ASN A 237 -54.57 14.38 -0.54
N SER A 238 -54.84 15.58 -1.05
CA SER A 238 -54.64 15.93 -2.46
C SER A 238 -54.24 17.41 -2.60
N TYR A 239 -53.74 17.78 -3.79
CA TYR A 239 -53.19 19.11 -4.05
C TYR A 239 -53.64 19.66 -5.41
N ILE A 240 -53.96 20.96 -5.46
CA ILE A 240 -54.21 21.72 -6.68
C ILE A 240 -52.95 22.50 -7.02
N ILE A 241 -52.46 22.39 -8.25
CA ILE A 241 -51.37 23.22 -8.77
C ILE A 241 -51.98 24.35 -9.61
N GLU A 242 -51.62 25.58 -9.29
CA GLU A 242 -52.07 26.75 -10.03
C GLU A 242 -50.90 27.46 -10.71
N ARG A 243 -51.13 27.94 -11.93
CA ARG A 243 -50.22 28.79 -12.69
C ARG A 243 -50.86 30.16 -12.92
N ALA A 244 -50.07 31.21 -12.75
CA ALA A 244 -50.53 32.57 -13.04
C ALA A 244 -50.70 32.80 -14.54
N ASP A 245 -51.79 33.46 -14.92
CA ASP A 245 -51.99 33.99 -16.27
C ASP A 245 -51.29 35.36 -16.46
N ALA A 246 -51.48 35.97 -17.62
CA ALA A 246 -50.85 37.26 -17.96
C ALA A 246 -51.25 38.41 -17.01
N ASN A 247 -52.39 38.30 -16.32
CA ASN A 247 -52.89 39.29 -15.37
C ASN A 247 -52.52 38.94 -13.92
N ASN A 248 -51.62 37.97 -13.71
CA ASN A 248 -51.29 37.37 -12.41
C ASN A 248 -52.47 36.67 -11.71
N ASN A 249 -53.51 36.27 -12.44
CA ASN A 249 -54.57 35.44 -11.87
C ASN A 249 -54.16 33.97 -11.91
N PHE A 250 -54.20 33.30 -10.76
CA PHE A 250 -53.84 31.89 -10.66
C PHE A 250 -55.00 31.00 -11.08
N LYS A 251 -54.74 30.11 -12.05
CA LYS A 251 -55.69 29.11 -12.53
C LYS A 251 -55.14 27.70 -12.33
N PRO A 252 -55.97 26.71 -11.97
CA PRO A 252 -55.55 25.32 -11.91
C PRO A 252 -54.93 24.86 -13.24
N LEU A 253 -53.88 24.05 -13.16
CA LEU A 253 -53.27 23.41 -14.34
C LEU A 253 -54.03 22.16 -14.78
N ASN A 254 -54.72 21.50 -13.85
CA ASN A 254 -55.51 20.30 -14.07
C ASN A 254 -56.90 20.47 -13.44
N ASP A 255 -57.89 19.81 -14.02
CA ASP A 255 -59.27 19.81 -13.51
C ASP A 255 -59.43 18.91 -12.26
N ILE A 256 -58.53 17.93 -12.08
CA ILE A 256 -58.56 16.95 -10.98
C ILE A 256 -57.38 17.20 -10.02
N PRO A 257 -57.61 17.22 -8.69
CA PRO A 257 -56.54 17.30 -7.70
C PRO A 257 -55.52 16.17 -7.80
N LEU A 258 -54.25 16.48 -7.53
CA LEU A 258 -53.16 15.52 -7.55
C LEU A 258 -53.08 14.78 -6.22
N VAL A 259 -52.95 13.46 -6.30
CA VAL A 259 -52.86 12.58 -5.13
C VAL A 259 -51.56 11.81 -5.17
N ASN A 260 -51.06 11.43 -4.00
CA ASN A 260 -49.84 10.66 -3.91
C ASN A 260 -50.11 9.15 -3.94
N PHE A 261 -49.63 8.46 -4.97
CA PHE A 261 -49.70 7.00 -5.08
C PHE A 261 -48.45 6.27 -4.56
N ASN A 262 -47.42 7.00 -4.09
CA ASN A 262 -46.12 6.42 -3.71
C ASN A 262 -46.14 5.63 -2.37
N GLY A 263 -47.30 5.46 -1.72
CA GLY A 263 -47.40 4.88 -0.37
C GLY A 263 -47.11 3.38 -0.24
N LYS A 264 -46.91 2.64 -1.34
CA LYS A 264 -46.73 1.17 -1.33
C LYS A 264 -45.28 0.69 -1.45
N GLU A 265 -44.31 1.59 -1.58
CA GLU A 265 -42.90 1.22 -1.74
C GLU A 265 -42.10 1.37 -0.44
N LYS A 266 -41.25 0.37 -0.13
CA LYS A 266 -40.34 0.38 1.05
C LYS A 266 -39.37 1.57 1.11
N LYS A 267 -39.26 2.37 0.05
CA LYS A 267 -38.47 3.61 -0.05
C LYS A 267 -39.23 4.68 -0.83
N SER A 268 -40.42 5.05 -0.36
CA SER A 268 -41.16 6.15 -0.98
C SER A 268 -40.47 7.51 -0.74
N SER A 269 -40.51 8.39 -1.75
CA SER A 269 -40.06 9.76 -1.60
C SER A 269 -41.01 10.54 -0.72
N ASP A 270 -40.50 11.40 0.15
CA ASP A 270 -41.31 12.34 0.96
C ASP A 270 -41.90 13.49 0.10
N ARG A 271 -41.60 13.50 -1.21
CA ARG A 271 -41.97 14.57 -2.15
C ARG A 271 -42.90 14.08 -3.25
N MET A 272 -43.78 14.99 -3.65
CA MET A 272 -44.55 14.88 -4.89
C MET A 272 -43.86 15.69 -6.00
N PHE A 273 -44.12 15.30 -7.24
CA PHE A 273 -43.54 15.91 -8.43
C PHE A 273 -44.60 16.13 -9.49
N PHE A 274 -44.51 17.25 -10.20
CA PHE A 274 -45.34 17.57 -11.35
C PHE A 274 -44.51 18.29 -12.41
N ILE A 275 -44.72 17.97 -13.68
CA ILE A 275 -44.03 18.64 -14.79
C ILE A 275 -45.06 19.45 -15.57
N ASP A 276 -44.85 20.76 -15.63
CA ASP A 276 -45.61 21.64 -16.52
C ASP A 276 -44.78 21.98 -17.76
N SER A 277 -45.45 22.08 -18.91
CA SER A 277 -44.84 22.50 -20.17
C SER A 277 -44.94 24.03 -20.32
N LEU A 278 -43.82 24.65 -20.66
CA LEU A 278 -43.71 26.11 -20.86
C LEU A 278 -43.75 26.44 -22.35
N SER A 279 -44.55 27.44 -22.73
CA SER A 279 -44.67 27.88 -24.13
C SER A 279 -43.36 28.45 -24.72
N GLN A 280 -42.52 29.05 -23.88
CA GLN A 280 -41.25 29.68 -24.22
C GLN A 280 -40.39 29.84 -22.97
N ASN A 281 -39.08 29.98 -23.14
CA ASN A 281 -38.09 30.06 -22.06
C ASN A 281 -38.03 31.45 -21.42
N ASP A 282 -37.96 32.51 -22.22
CA ASP A 282 -37.68 33.88 -21.75
C ASP A 282 -38.90 34.61 -21.15
N LYS A 283 -39.94 33.87 -20.79
CA LYS A 283 -41.13 34.37 -20.10
C LYS A 283 -41.09 33.95 -18.64
N GLU A 284 -41.38 34.88 -17.74
CA GLU A 284 -41.56 34.55 -16.32
C GLU A 284 -42.88 33.80 -16.11
N TYR A 285 -42.82 32.66 -15.42
CA TYR A 285 -43.99 31.89 -15.00
C TYR A 285 -44.01 31.81 -13.47
N LYS A 286 -45.22 31.94 -12.90
CA LYS A 286 -45.44 31.90 -11.45
C LYS A 286 -46.37 30.75 -11.09
N TYR A 287 -46.00 30.00 -10.06
CA TYR A 287 -46.75 28.83 -9.59
C TYR A 287 -47.02 28.92 -8.09
N ARG A 288 -48.12 28.30 -7.66
CA ARG A 288 -48.40 28.00 -6.26
C ARG A 288 -49.23 26.73 -6.17
N ILE A 289 -49.29 26.12 -4.99
CA ILE A 289 -50.12 24.95 -4.73
C ILE A 289 -51.09 25.20 -3.58
N LYS A 290 -52.21 24.48 -3.56
CA LYS A 290 -53.16 24.44 -2.44
C LYS A 290 -53.42 22.99 -2.05
N GLY A 291 -53.44 22.68 -0.76
CA GLY A 291 -53.86 21.37 -0.27
C GLY A 291 -55.38 21.29 -0.14
N ILE A 292 -55.93 20.10 -0.33
CA ILE A 292 -57.33 19.78 -0.02
C ILE A 292 -57.33 18.82 1.17
N SER A 293 -58.13 19.10 2.19
CA SER A 293 -58.24 18.25 3.36
C SER A 293 -59.15 17.04 3.13
N PRO A 294 -59.09 15.98 3.96
CA PRO A 294 -60.05 14.89 3.94
C PRO A 294 -61.52 15.29 4.22
N PHE A 295 -61.79 16.58 4.44
CA PHE A 295 -63.11 17.17 4.59
C PHE A 295 -63.48 18.04 3.36
N GLY A 296 -62.76 17.92 2.24
CA GLY A 296 -62.98 18.72 1.03
C GLY A 296 -62.68 20.22 1.18
N GLU A 297 -62.03 20.63 2.27
CA GLU A 297 -61.71 22.04 2.51
C GLU A 297 -60.38 22.41 1.84
N ILE A 298 -60.40 23.47 1.03
CA ILE A 298 -59.20 23.97 0.35
C ILE A 298 -58.43 24.87 1.31
N GLY A 299 -57.17 24.52 1.56
CA GLY A 299 -56.26 25.28 2.39
C GLY A 299 -55.72 26.56 1.74
N PRO A 300 -54.98 27.39 2.50
CA PRO A 300 -54.31 28.55 1.95
C PRO A 300 -53.25 28.14 0.90
N PRO A 301 -52.97 29.01 -0.09
CA PRO A 301 -51.95 28.72 -1.09
C PRO A 301 -50.54 28.72 -0.47
N SER A 302 -49.64 27.94 -1.06
CA SER A 302 -48.21 28.00 -0.78
C SER A 302 -47.63 29.36 -1.16
N LYS A 303 -46.38 29.60 -0.71
CA LYS A 303 -45.54 30.65 -1.29
C LYS A 303 -45.46 30.50 -2.81
N VAL A 304 -45.52 31.63 -3.50
CA VAL A 304 -45.38 31.70 -4.96
C VAL A 304 -43.92 31.49 -5.32
N ILE A 305 -43.68 30.61 -6.28
CA ILE A 305 -42.37 30.49 -6.95
C ILE A 305 -42.46 31.10 -8.34
N ALA A 306 -41.36 31.68 -8.80
CA ALA A 306 -41.26 32.30 -10.11
C ALA A 306 -39.96 31.88 -10.80
N GLY A 307 -39.99 31.79 -12.13
CA GLY A 307 -38.80 31.50 -12.91
C GLY A 307 -39.06 31.49 -14.41
N GLN A 308 -37.99 31.32 -15.16
CA GLN A 308 -37.97 31.32 -16.62
C GLN A 308 -37.36 30.01 -17.08
N GLY A 309 -37.90 29.44 -18.17
CA GLY A 309 -37.24 28.32 -18.82
C GLY A 309 -35.88 28.75 -19.37
N LYS A 310 -34.95 27.83 -19.50
CA LYS A 310 -33.60 28.12 -20.03
C LYS A 310 -33.21 27.07 -21.05
N ALA A 311 -32.80 27.52 -22.23
CA ALA A 311 -32.27 26.63 -23.26
C ALA A 311 -30.90 26.10 -22.81
N PRO A 312 -30.61 24.81 -23.03
CA PRO A 312 -29.39 24.22 -22.52
C PRO A 312 -28.20 24.54 -23.41
N LEU A 313 -27.00 24.54 -22.82
CA LEU A 313 -25.78 24.59 -23.60
C LEU A 313 -25.54 23.22 -24.27
N VAL A 314 -25.57 23.19 -25.60
CA VAL A 314 -25.42 21.96 -26.40
C VAL A 314 -24.11 21.87 -27.19
N TYR A 315 -23.38 22.99 -27.29
CA TYR A 315 -22.15 23.06 -28.09
C TYR A 315 -20.89 22.86 -27.23
N ASN A 316 -19.91 22.14 -27.77
CA ASN A 316 -18.61 21.95 -27.14
C ASN A 316 -17.61 23.00 -27.66
N PRO A 317 -16.73 23.54 -26.81
CA PRO A 317 -15.55 24.27 -27.26
C PRO A 317 -14.52 23.30 -27.85
N ALA A 318 -13.66 23.81 -28.74
CA ALA A 318 -12.57 23.03 -29.33
C ALA A 318 -11.27 23.83 -29.28
N ILE A 319 -10.22 23.28 -28.65
CA ILE A 319 -8.88 23.87 -28.67
C ILE A 319 -8.32 23.66 -30.08
N THR A 320 -8.02 24.74 -30.79
CA THR A 320 -7.48 24.72 -32.16
C THR A 320 -5.96 24.81 -32.17
N GLU A 321 -5.36 25.43 -31.15
CA GLU A 321 -3.91 25.57 -31.04
C GLU A 321 -3.48 25.63 -29.56
N ALA A 322 -2.37 24.97 -29.24
CA ALA A 322 -1.67 25.11 -27.96
C ALA A 322 -0.17 25.30 -28.21
N LYS A 323 0.26 26.57 -28.34
CA LYS A 323 1.60 26.92 -28.80
C LYS A 323 2.50 27.33 -27.64
N LEU A 324 3.50 26.50 -27.34
CA LEU A 324 4.56 26.80 -26.39
C LEU A 324 5.36 28.04 -26.87
N LYS A 325 5.61 28.99 -25.98
CA LYS A 325 6.40 30.19 -26.27
C LYS A 325 7.91 29.90 -26.15
N PRO A 326 8.78 30.71 -26.78
CA PRO A 326 10.24 30.52 -26.74
C PRO A 326 10.86 30.53 -25.33
N ASN A 327 10.20 31.12 -24.33
CA ASN A 327 10.66 31.10 -22.94
C ASN A 327 10.49 29.73 -22.25
N ASN A 328 9.88 28.76 -22.93
CA ASN A 328 9.70 27.39 -22.47
C ASN A 328 8.95 27.25 -21.11
N ASN A 329 8.26 28.30 -20.66
CA ASN A 329 7.53 28.32 -19.39
C ASN A 329 6.11 28.93 -19.55
N SER A 330 5.72 29.22 -20.79
CA SER A 330 4.38 29.72 -21.09
C SER A 330 3.87 29.19 -22.41
N THR A 331 2.55 29.06 -22.54
CA THR A 331 1.88 28.59 -23.75
C THR A 331 0.67 29.46 -24.07
N VAL A 332 0.34 29.57 -25.35
CA VAL A 332 -0.90 30.21 -25.81
C VAL A 332 -1.89 29.12 -26.15
N ILE A 333 -3.02 29.09 -25.45
CA ILE A 333 -4.15 28.20 -25.74
C ILE A 333 -5.18 28.99 -26.52
N THR A 334 -5.45 28.58 -27.75
CA THR A 334 -6.46 29.16 -28.64
C THR A 334 -7.55 28.13 -28.90
N TRP A 335 -8.80 28.55 -28.85
CA TRP A 335 -9.96 27.68 -29.07
C TRP A 335 -11.03 28.37 -29.90
N GLU A 336 -11.94 27.58 -30.44
CA GLU A 336 -13.14 28.04 -31.13
C GLU A 336 -14.42 27.59 -30.40
N PHE A 337 -15.53 28.27 -30.70
CA PHE A 337 -16.85 27.95 -30.16
C PHE A 337 -17.95 28.43 -31.11
N PRO A 338 -18.96 27.59 -31.45
CA PRO A 338 -20.00 27.94 -32.41
C PRO A 338 -20.80 29.19 -32.03
N GLN A 339 -21.04 30.09 -33.00
CA GLN A 339 -21.76 31.36 -32.76
C GLN A 339 -23.18 31.15 -32.23
N LYS A 340 -23.89 30.12 -32.73
CA LYS A 340 -25.24 29.74 -32.26
C LYS A 340 -25.29 29.37 -30.77
N GLY A 341 -24.17 28.91 -30.20
CA GLY A 341 -24.09 28.57 -28.78
C GLY A 341 -23.89 29.77 -27.86
N LEU A 342 -23.58 30.97 -28.40
CA LEU A 342 -23.24 32.13 -27.58
C LEU A 342 -24.42 32.71 -26.80
N GLU A 343 -25.64 32.43 -27.23
CA GLU A 343 -26.86 32.85 -26.53
C GLU A 343 -27.08 32.06 -25.24
N THR A 344 -26.69 30.78 -25.20
CA THR A 344 -26.82 29.92 -24.02
C THR A 344 -25.54 29.81 -23.20
N LEU A 345 -24.43 30.42 -23.65
CA LEU A 345 -23.14 30.44 -22.98
C LEU A 345 -23.04 31.60 -21.96
N ALA A 346 -22.69 31.27 -20.72
CA ALA A 346 -22.35 32.27 -19.70
C ALA A 346 -20.87 32.70 -19.80
N TYR A 347 -19.94 31.74 -19.71
CA TYR A 347 -18.49 31.99 -19.75
C TYR A 347 -17.69 30.71 -20.08
N PHE A 348 -16.38 30.85 -20.29
CA PHE A 348 -15.46 29.71 -20.36
C PHE A 348 -14.62 29.56 -19.09
N GLU A 349 -14.17 28.35 -18.83
CA GLU A 349 -13.15 27.99 -17.84
C GLU A 349 -11.98 27.32 -18.57
N LEU A 350 -10.76 27.66 -18.19
CA LEU A 350 -9.55 26.95 -18.61
C LEU A 350 -9.11 26.04 -17.47
N ASN A 351 -8.98 24.74 -17.77
CA ASN A 351 -8.60 23.74 -16.78
C ASN A 351 -7.28 23.08 -17.16
N ARG A 352 -6.56 22.59 -16.15
CA ARG A 352 -5.26 21.92 -16.28
C ARG A 352 -5.21 20.64 -15.46
N SER A 353 -4.60 19.60 -16.04
CA SER A 353 -4.23 18.33 -15.41
C SER A 353 -2.79 17.96 -15.80
N ASP A 354 -2.12 17.10 -15.04
CA ASP A 354 -0.86 16.44 -15.40
C ASP A 354 -1.09 15.10 -16.14
N GLU A 355 -2.33 14.60 -16.14
CA GLU A 355 -2.75 13.39 -16.86
C GLU A 355 -3.95 13.64 -17.79
N VAL A 356 -4.02 12.93 -18.91
CA VAL A 356 -5.10 13.07 -19.92
C VAL A 356 -6.49 12.81 -19.35
N ASN A 357 -6.63 11.80 -18.49
CA ASN A 357 -7.87 11.42 -17.80
C ASN A 357 -7.83 11.75 -16.29
N GLY A 358 -6.95 12.68 -15.90
CA GLY A 358 -6.75 13.05 -14.50
C GLY A 358 -7.79 14.03 -13.96
N ASN A 359 -7.59 14.45 -12.73
CA ASN A 359 -8.42 15.46 -12.08
C ASN A 359 -8.06 16.87 -12.59
N TYR A 360 -8.85 17.37 -13.54
CA TYR A 360 -8.68 18.72 -14.06
C TYR A 360 -9.04 19.77 -12.99
N THR A 361 -8.12 20.71 -12.79
CA THR A 361 -8.31 21.88 -11.92
C THR A 361 -8.53 23.13 -12.76
N THR A 362 -9.52 23.95 -12.41
CA THR A 362 -9.74 25.23 -13.08
C THR A 362 -8.65 26.21 -12.68
N ILE A 363 -7.80 26.59 -13.64
CA ILE A 363 -6.73 27.57 -13.44
C ILE A 363 -7.17 28.99 -13.79
N GLN A 364 -8.22 29.14 -14.59
CA GLN A 364 -8.86 30.42 -14.85
C GLN A 364 -10.35 30.21 -15.12
N SER A 365 -11.20 30.94 -14.41
CA SER A 365 -12.66 30.91 -14.54
C SER A 365 -13.20 32.23 -15.09
N ASN A 366 -14.51 32.28 -15.38
CA ASN A 366 -15.21 33.48 -15.82
C ASN A 366 -14.60 34.16 -17.07
N ILE A 367 -14.02 33.36 -17.97
CA ILE A 367 -13.45 33.88 -19.23
C ILE A 367 -14.61 34.35 -20.12
N SER A 368 -14.56 35.60 -20.55
CA SER A 368 -15.60 36.22 -21.38
C SER A 368 -15.93 35.39 -22.63
N LYS A 369 -17.21 35.30 -22.99
CA LYS A 369 -17.72 34.60 -24.17
C LYS A 369 -17.13 35.08 -25.50
N SER A 370 -16.48 36.24 -25.52
CA SER A 370 -15.80 36.82 -26.70
C SER A 370 -14.32 36.41 -26.83
N VAL A 371 -13.69 35.92 -25.76
CA VAL A 371 -12.28 35.53 -25.75
C VAL A 371 -12.11 34.16 -26.41
N ARG A 372 -11.06 34.03 -27.22
CA ARG A 372 -10.70 32.79 -27.94
C ARG A 372 -9.25 32.37 -27.76
N SER A 373 -8.47 33.12 -26.99
CA SER A 373 -7.07 32.83 -26.73
C SER A 373 -6.63 33.35 -25.37
N ILE A 374 -5.83 32.55 -24.65
CA ILE A 374 -5.24 32.88 -23.34
C ILE A 374 -3.78 32.44 -23.31
N THR A 375 -2.91 33.26 -22.71
CA THR A 375 -1.56 32.84 -22.33
C THR A 375 -1.58 32.25 -20.93
N VAL A 376 -1.06 31.04 -20.78
CA VAL A 376 -0.81 30.38 -19.49
C VAL A 376 0.69 30.44 -19.19
N ASN A 377 1.04 30.89 -17.98
CA ASN A 377 2.41 30.91 -17.47
C ASN A 377 2.62 29.77 -16.45
N GLU A 378 3.86 29.55 -16.01
CA GLU A 378 4.22 28.56 -14.99
C GLU A 378 3.74 27.15 -15.38
N LEU A 379 4.22 26.71 -16.54
CA LEU A 379 3.93 25.38 -17.04
C LEU A 379 4.55 24.33 -16.12
N LYS A 380 3.80 23.27 -15.87
CA LYS A 380 4.31 22.06 -15.22
C LYS A 380 5.10 21.22 -16.23
N ALA A 381 5.76 20.17 -15.76
CA ALA A 381 6.48 19.23 -16.61
C ALA A 381 5.59 18.62 -17.71
N ILE A 382 4.32 18.34 -17.41
CA ILE A 382 3.29 17.91 -18.34
C ILE A 382 2.02 18.71 -18.04
N ASN A 383 1.36 19.23 -19.07
CA ASN A 383 0.10 19.97 -18.93
C ASN A 383 -0.89 19.47 -19.96
N TYR A 384 -2.02 18.95 -19.51
CA TYR A 384 -3.20 18.73 -20.33
C TYR A 384 -4.18 19.87 -20.05
N PHE A 385 -4.54 20.61 -21.10
CA PHE A 385 -5.48 21.72 -21.01
C PHE A 385 -6.84 21.36 -21.60
N THR A 386 -7.91 21.80 -20.96
CA THR A 386 -9.27 21.76 -21.53
C THR A 386 -9.93 23.13 -21.39
N ILE A 387 -10.80 23.46 -22.33
CA ILE A 387 -11.73 24.58 -22.20
C ILE A 387 -13.09 24.00 -21.83
N THR A 388 -13.69 24.50 -20.75
CA THR A 388 -15.08 24.20 -20.39
C THR A 388 -15.95 25.40 -20.71
N ALA A 389 -16.95 25.21 -21.55
CA ALA A 389 -18.03 26.15 -21.76
C ALA A 389 -19.11 25.94 -20.69
N VAL A 390 -19.44 27.00 -19.96
CA VAL A 390 -20.46 26.98 -18.89
C VAL A 390 -21.70 27.74 -19.35
N GLY A 391 -22.85 27.06 -19.35
CA GLY A 391 -24.12 27.61 -19.81
C GLY A 391 -24.81 28.52 -18.79
N VAL A 392 -25.74 29.35 -19.25
CA VAL A 392 -26.62 30.20 -18.41
C VAL A 392 -27.57 29.37 -17.54
N ASP A 393 -27.81 28.12 -17.95
CA ASP A 393 -28.54 27.09 -17.21
C ASP A 393 -27.65 26.30 -16.22
N GLY A 394 -26.34 26.56 -16.21
CA GLY A 394 -25.36 25.86 -15.39
C GLY A 394 -24.80 24.57 -15.98
N THR A 395 -25.25 24.15 -17.17
CA THR A 395 -24.67 22.98 -17.85
C THR A 395 -23.23 23.24 -18.30
N LYS A 396 -22.41 22.20 -18.35
CA LYS A 396 -21.00 22.30 -18.73
C LYS A 396 -20.70 21.43 -19.95
N ARG A 397 -19.91 21.96 -20.89
CA ARG A 397 -19.44 21.28 -22.10
C ARG A 397 -17.94 21.44 -22.21
N VAL A 398 -17.20 20.34 -22.32
CA VAL A 398 -15.73 20.34 -22.22
C VAL A 398 -15.12 20.01 -23.58
N SER A 399 -14.02 20.67 -23.93
CA SER A 399 -13.22 20.33 -25.11
C SER A 399 -12.48 19.01 -24.91
N PHE A 400 -11.97 18.44 -26.00
CA PHE A 400 -10.90 17.45 -25.88
C PHE A 400 -9.66 18.06 -25.21
N PRO A 401 -8.88 17.27 -24.47
CA PRO A 401 -7.67 17.76 -23.83
C PRO A 401 -6.55 17.94 -24.85
N GLN A 402 -5.80 19.02 -24.70
CA GLN A 402 -4.61 19.31 -25.50
C GLN A 402 -3.36 19.28 -24.61
N MET A 403 -2.37 18.49 -25.01
CA MET A 403 -1.11 18.38 -24.28
C MET A 403 -0.15 19.50 -24.66
N VAL A 404 0.49 20.10 -23.66
CA VAL A 404 1.62 21.01 -23.77
C VAL A 404 2.71 20.53 -22.81
N GLN A 405 3.86 20.21 -23.38
CA GLN A 405 5.04 19.78 -22.64
C GLN A 405 6.18 20.78 -22.90
N PRO A 406 6.60 21.57 -21.90
CA PRO A 406 7.85 22.31 -21.96
C PRO A 406 9.02 21.39 -22.28
N VAL A 407 10.05 21.89 -22.96
CA VAL A 407 11.39 21.30 -22.98
C VAL A 407 12.00 21.44 -21.56
N ASP A 408 13.01 20.66 -21.21
CA ASP A 408 13.67 20.80 -19.91
C ASP A 408 15.11 20.38 -20.14
N ASP A 409 15.95 21.38 -19.97
CA ASP A 409 17.38 21.30 -20.22
C ASP A 409 18.15 21.52 -18.90
N ILE A 410 17.47 21.47 -17.75
CA ILE A 410 18.07 21.68 -16.43
C ILE A 410 18.34 20.31 -15.81
N PRO A 411 19.59 19.82 -15.84
CA PRO A 411 19.91 18.53 -15.24
C PRO A 411 19.79 18.59 -13.70
N PRO A 412 19.64 17.44 -13.03
CA PRO A 412 19.74 17.36 -11.57
C PRO A 412 21.08 17.85 -11.04
N SER A 413 21.12 18.16 -9.75
CA SER A 413 22.36 18.41 -9.02
C SER A 413 23.24 17.16 -9.01
N THR A 414 24.56 17.38 -9.05
CA THR A 414 25.55 16.30 -8.94
C THR A 414 25.44 15.58 -7.59
N PRO A 415 25.52 14.24 -7.53
CA PRO A 415 25.49 13.50 -6.27
C PRO A 415 26.65 13.91 -5.34
N LEU A 416 26.35 14.08 -4.05
CA LEU A 416 27.29 14.50 -3.01
C LEU A 416 27.47 13.42 -1.93
N ASP A 417 28.53 13.56 -1.14
CA ASP A 417 28.81 12.73 0.05
C ASP A 417 28.85 11.22 -0.23
N ILE A 418 29.44 10.84 -1.37
CA ILE A 418 29.69 9.44 -1.71
C ILE A 418 30.66 8.80 -0.71
N SER A 419 30.26 7.65 -0.17
CA SER A 419 31.02 6.86 0.79
C SER A 419 30.80 5.37 0.54
N GLY A 420 31.71 4.54 1.01
CA GLY A 420 31.55 3.10 0.89
C GLY A 420 32.53 2.31 1.74
N VAL A 421 32.20 1.04 1.94
CA VAL A 421 33.02 0.07 2.67
C VAL A 421 33.14 -1.21 1.86
N ILE A 422 34.27 -1.89 2.00
CA ILE A 422 34.53 -3.21 1.39
C ILE A 422 34.79 -4.19 2.53
N ASP A 423 34.05 -5.31 2.55
CA ASP A 423 34.30 -6.38 3.51
C ASP A 423 35.38 -7.38 3.02
N SER A 424 35.77 -8.32 3.89
CA SER A 424 36.80 -9.32 3.59
C SER A 424 36.43 -10.28 2.44
N THR A 425 35.16 -10.34 2.05
CA THR A 425 34.66 -11.20 0.96
C THR A 425 34.59 -10.48 -0.38
N GLY A 426 34.84 -9.16 -0.39
CA GLY A 426 34.76 -8.33 -1.61
C GLY A 426 33.38 -7.75 -1.87
N ILE A 427 32.47 -7.74 -0.89
CA ILE A 427 31.19 -7.05 -1.01
C ILE A 427 31.42 -5.56 -0.72
N VAL A 428 31.03 -4.72 -1.68
CA VAL A 428 31.14 -3.26 -1.58
C VAL A 428 29.76 -2.68 -1.32
N GLN A 429 29.63 -1.91 -0.24
CA GLN A 429 28.40 -1.17 0.06
C GLN A 429 28.66 0.32 -0.14
N LEU A 430 27.98 0.92 -1.11
CA LEU A 430 28.09 2.35 -1.43
C LEU A 430 26.86 3.10 -0.96
N ARG A 431 27.05 4.31 -0.44
CA ARG A 431 25.99 5.23 -0.02
C ARG A 431 26.35 6.68 -0.37
N TRP A 432 25.34 7.48 -0.68
CA TRP A 432 25.50 8.91 -0.98
C TRP A 432 24.28 9.72 -0.52
N LYS A 433 24.37 11.05 -0.58
CA LYS A 433 23.26 11.94 -0.24
C LYS A 433 22.19 11.94 -1.33
N MET A 434 20.93 11.82 -0.93
CA MET A 434 19.78 11.81 -1.85
C MET A 434 19.51 13.19 -2.47
N ASN A 435 19.18 13.20 -3.76
CA ASN A 435 18.73 14.33 -4.56
C ASN A 435 17.28 14.69 -4.19
N THR A 436 16.91 15.96 -4.33
CA THR A 436 15.62 16.50 -3.81
C THR A 436 14.77 17.18 -4.88
N GLU A 437 15.23 17.15 -6.12
CA GLU A 437 14.55 17.69 -7.28
C GLU A 437 13.22 16.94 -7.54
N LYS A 438 12.17 17.68 -7.91
CA LYS A 438 10.81 17.12 -8.08
C LYS A 438 10.70 16.13 -9.25
N ASP A 439 11.55 16.32 -10.24
CA ASP A 439 11.68 15.53 -11.46
C ASP A 439 12.83 14.52 -11.39
N PHE A 440 13.43 14.29 -10.22
CA PHE A 440 14.46 13.26 -10.04
C PHE A 440 13.94 11.87 -10.48
N LEU A 441 14.76 11.15 -11.25
CA LEU A 441 14.48 9.79 -11.72
C LEU A 441 15.32 8.75 -10.98
N GLY A 442 16.63 8.96 -10.89
CA GLY A 442 17.53 7.99 -10.28
C GLY A 442 19.01 8.22 -10.57
N TYR A 443 19.84 7.30 -10.08
CA TYR A 443 21.29 7.32 -10.19
C TYR A 443 21.80 6.23 -11.13
N ARG A 444 22.90 6.51 -11.82
CA ARG A 444 23.75 5.49 -12.43
C ARG A 444 25.08 5.46 -11.71
N VAL A 445 25.53 4.25 -11.40
CA VAL A 445 26.79 4.01 -10.70
C VAL A 445 27.79 3.44 -11.67
N PHE A 446 29.02 3.93 -11.60
CA PHE A 446 30.11 3.57 -12.48
C PHE A 446 31.31 3.09 -11.66
N LYS A 447 32.05 2.12 -12.20
CA LYS A 447 33.19 1.44 -11.56
C LYS A 447 34.39 1.38 -12.51
N ALA A 448 35.58 1.62 -11.96
CA ALA A 448 36.86 1.38 -12.62
C ALA A 448 37.82 0.65 -11.68
N ASN A 449 38.77 -0.11 -12.23
CA ASN A 449 39.81 -0.74 -11.44
C ASN A 449 40.99 0.21 -11.26
N PHE A 450 41.29 1.06 -12.24
CA PHE A 450 42.38 2.04 -12.16
C PHE A 450 41.85 3.49 -12.15
N ASP A 451 42.67 4.41 -11.65
CA ASP A 451 42.34 5.84 -11.56
C ASP A 451 42.21 6.52 -12.93
N ASN A 452 43.01 6.07 -13.90
CA ASN A 452 43.08 6.61 -15.27
C ASN A 452 42.35 5.74 -16.31
N GLU A 453 41.52 4.79 -15.86
CA GLU A 453 40.73 3.92 -16.74
C GLU A 453 39.34 4.51 -17.01
N GLU A 454 38.72 4.14 -18.13
CA GLU A 454 37.33 4.45 -18.39
C GLU A 454 36.40 3.69 -17.43
N PHE A 455 35.48 4.41 -16.80
CA PHE A 455 34.56 3.79 -15.85
C PHE A 455 33.43 3.06 -16.58
N THR A 456 33.17 1.82 -16.16
CA THR A 456 32.06 1.00 -16.65
C THR A 456 30.81 1.21 -15.81
N GLN A 457 29.64 1.28 -16.43
CA GLN A 457 28.36 1.38 -15.71
C GLN A 457 27.97 0.03 -15.11
N ILE A 458 27.65 -0.02 -13.82
CA ILE A 458 27.23 -1.26 -13.13
C ILE A 458 25.71 -1.36 -12.96
N THR A 459 24.99 -0.24 -12.95
CA THR A 459 23.51 -0.21 -12.87
C THR A 459 22.89 -0.43 -14.25
N PHE A 460 21.90 -1.31 -14.40
CA PHE A 460 21.21 -1.50 -15.69
C PHE A 460 20.34 -0.29 -16.11
N ARG A 461 19.69 0.36 -15.15
CA ARG A 461 18.84 1.55 -15.34
C ARG A 461 19.08 2.54 -14.18
N PRO A 462 18.67 3.82 -14.30
CA PRO A 462 18.71 4.73 -13.16
C PRO A 462 17.96 4.13 -11.96
N ILE A 463 18.63 4.08 -10.80
CA ILE A 463 18.07 3.56 -9.55
C ILE A 463 17.65 4.72 -8.64
N PRO A 464 16.42 4.74 -8.08
CA PRO A 464 16.00 5.83 -7.19
C PRO A 464 16.67 5.79 -5.81
N GLN A 465 17.22 4.64 -5.42
CA GLN A 465 17.90 4.43 -4.14
C GLN A 465 19.25 5.16 -4.09
N ASN A 466 19.61 5.69 -2.92
CA ASN A 466 20.89 6.34 -2.66
C ASN A 466 21.97 5.39 -2.11
N GLU A 467 21.81 4.10 -2.39
CA GLU A 467 22.71 3.02 -1.98
C GLU A 467 22.77 1.94 -3.06
N ILE A 468 23.91 1.24 -3.15
CA ILE A 468 24.05 0.05 -3.99
C ILE A 468 25.05 -0.92 -3.36
N ILE A 469 24.85 -2.21 -3.66
CA ILE A 469 25.80 -3.27 -3.36
C ILE A 469 26.47 -3.70 -4.67
N ASP A 470 27.80 -3.67 -4.70
CA ASP A 470 28.62 -4.22 -5.77
C ASP A 470 29.49 -5.35 -5.23
N THR A 471 30.05 -6.16 -6.13
CA THR A 471 31.01 -7.21 -5.77
C THR A 471 32.30 -7.02 -6.55
N VAL A 472 33.42 -7.07 -5.85
CA VAL A 472 34.76 -6.98 -6.44
C VAL A 472 35.54 -8.26 -6.17
N ASN A 473 36.35 -8.67 -7.14
CA ASN A 473 37.30 -9.75 -6.91
C ASN A 473 38.44 -9.23 -6.03
N VAL A 474 38.67 -9.90 -4.90
CA VAL A 474 39.75 -9.58 -3.94
C VAL A 474 41.06 -10.27 -4.27
N LYS A 475 41.03 -11.38 -5.04
CA LYS A 475 42.23 -12.10 -5.51
C LYS A 475 42.78 -11.43 -6.76
N THR A 476 43.21 -10.18 -6.64
CA THR A 476 43.74 -9.40 -7.77
C THR A 476 44.97 -8.62 -7.33
N LEU A 477 45.93 -8.42 -8.25
CA LEU A 477 47.12 -7.60 -8.00
C LEU A 477 46.80 -6.11 -7.77
N ASN A 478 45.59 -5.66 -8.14
CA ASN A 478 45.15 -4.30 -7.92
C ASN A 478 44.37 -4.17 -6.61
N ASN A 479 44.98 -3.53 -5.63
CA ASN A 479 44.43 -3.33 -4.29
C ASN A 479 43.42 -2.17 -4.17
N LYS A 480 43.03 -1.52 -5.28
CA LYS A 480 42.07 -0.41 -5.28
C LYS A 480 40.90 -0.66 -6.23
N VAL A 481 39.79 0.03 -5.96
CA VAL A 481 38.64 0.15 -6.85
C VAL A 481 38.08 1.56 -6.73
N TYR A 482 37.56 2.09 -7.83
CA TYR A 482 37.08 3.46 -7.94
C TYR A 482 35.62 3.49 -8.36
N TYR A 483 34.84 4.38 -7.72
CA TYR A 483 33.42 4.59 -8.03
C TYR A 483 33.10 6.05 -8.26
N LYS A 484 32.16 6.31 -9.17
CA LYS A 484 31.52 7.62 -9.34
C LYS A 484 30.06 7.45 -9.71
N ILE A 485 29.26 8.46 -9.42
CA ILE A 485 27.80 8.40 -9.54
C ILE A 485 27.32 9.59 -10.36
N GLN A 486 26.29 9.37 -11.16
CA GLN A 486 25.62 10.40 -11.95
C GLN A 486 24.12 10.34 -11.69
N ALA A 487 23.48 11.49 -11.50
CA ALA A 487 22.03 11.59 -11.33
C ALA A 487 21.34 11.86 -12.67
N PHE A 488 20.08 11.42 -12.79
CA PHE A 488 19.23 11.63 -13.95
C PHE A 488 17.87 12.14 -13.49
N ASP A 489 17.28 13.04 -14.27
CA ASP A 489 15.87 13.43 -14.13
C ASP A 489 14.95 12.52 -14.97
N LYS A 490 13.64 12.74 -14.89
CA LYS A 490 12.61 12.00 -15.63
C LYS A 490 12.68 12.21 -17.15
N ARG A 491 13.49 13.13 -17.63
CA ARG A 491 13.74 13.42 -19.04
C ARG A 491 15.12 12.95 -19.50
N TYR A 492 15.80 12.19 -18.65
CA TYR A 492 17.11 11.61 -18.89
C TYR A 492 18.23 12.63 -19.08
N ASN A 493 18.09 13.86 -18.57
CA ASN A 493 19.22 14.79 -18.52
C ASN A 493 20.22 14.32 -17.45
N PRO A 494 21.49 14.10 -17.81
CA PRO A 494 22.51 13.68 -16.86
C PRO A 494 23.05 14.89 -16.07
N SER A 495 23.23 14.72 -14.77
CA SER A 495 24.06 15.63 -13.98
C SER A 495 25.55 15.43 -14.29
N GLY A 496 26.41 16.27 -13.73
CA GLY A 496 27.83 15.97 -13.63
C GLY A 496 28.11 14.74 -12.74
N PHE A 497 29.27 14.12 -12.90
CA PHE A 497 29.69 13.03 -12.01
C PHE A 497 29.98 13.54 -10.59
N SER A 498 29.72 12.69 -9.59
CA SER A 498 30.21 12.86 -8.23
C SER A 498 31.74 12.92 -8.21
N LYS A 499 32.29 13.32 -7.05
CA LYS A 499 33.70 13.04 -6.75
C LYS A 499 33.96 11.54 -6.85
N ILE A 500 35.16 11.17 -7.30
CA ILE A 500 35.58 9.77 -7.37
C ILE A 500 35.83 9.27 -5.94
N LEU A 501 35.17 8.19 -5.57
CA LEU A 501 35.44 7.45 -4.35
C LEU A 501 36.46 6.35 -4.65
N MET A 502 37.60 6.35 -3.94
CA MET A 502 38.58 5.27 -3.97
C MET A 502 38.42 4.41 -2.71
N LEU A 503 38.34 3.09 -2.90
CA LEU A 503 38.31 2.12 -1.81
C LEU A 503 39.48 1.14 -1.95
N LYS A 504 40.14 0.82 -0.82
CA LYS A 504 41.19 -0.20 -0.76
C LYS A 504 40.52 -1.57 -0.58
N LYS A 505 40.85 -2.53 -1.44
CA LYS A 505 40.41 -3.92 -1.31
C LYS A 505 41.14 -4.60 -0.15
N PRO A 506 40.52 -5.56 0.54
CA PRO A 506 41.23 -6.40 1.49
C PRO A 506 42.31 -7.21 0.77
N ASP A 507 43.46 -7.32 1.40
CA ASP A 507 44.55 -8.15 0.91
C ASP A 507 44.41 -9.58 1.43
N VAL A 508 44.52 -10.53 0.52
CA VAL A 508 44.34 -11.97 0.79
C VAL A 508 45.39 -12.81 0.06
N ILE A 509 46.38 -12.17 -0.58
CA ILE A 509 47.40 -12.87 -1.37
C ILE A 509 48.72 -12.74 -0.61
N PRO A 510 49.22 -13.83 0.01
CA PRO A 510 50.51 -13.80 0.69
C PRO A 510 51.66 -13.40 -0.25
N PRO A 511 52.73 -12.77 0.26
CA PRO A 511 53.87 -12.37 -0.54
C PRO A 511 54.64 -13.58 -1.07
N THR A 512 55.42 -13.39 -2.12
CA THR A 512 56.35 -14.41 -2.60
C THR A 512 57.42 -14.69 -1.53
N LYS A 513 57.78 -15.96 -1.33
CA LYS A 513 58.87 -16.31 -0.41
C LYS A 513 60.23 -15.82 -0.95
N PRO A 514 61.18 -15.46 -0.09
CA PRO A 514 62.53 -15.07 -0.50
C PRO A 514 63.33 -16.31 -0.95
N VAL A 515 64.56 -16.12 -1.44
CA VAL A 515 65.40 -17.24 -1.91
C VAL A 515 66.81 -17.11 -1.36
N PHE A 516 67.34 -18.16 -0.71
CA PHE A 516 68.75 -18.18 -0.31
C PHE A 516 69.66 -18.06 -1.54
N LYS A 517 70.61 -17.11 -1.50
CA LYS A 517 71.57 -16.86 -2.57
C LYS A 517 72.91 -17.54 -2.28
N SER A 518 73.41 -17.39 -1.07
CA SER A 518 74.69 -17.97 -0.63
C SER A 518 74.81 -17.88 0.89
N PHE A 519 75.70 -18.68 1.46
CA PHE A 519 76.07 -18.59 2.87
C PHE A 519 77.58 -18.71 3.05
N LYS A 520 78.10 -18.18 4.15
CA LYS A 520 79.48 -18.39 4.61
C LYS A 520 79.47 -18.76 6.08
N ALA A 521 80.16 -19.83 6.45
CA ALA A 521 80.30 -20.28 7.84
C ALA A 521 81.78 -20.35 8.19
N ASP A 522 82.29 -19.34 8.89
CA ASP A 522 83.71 -19.21 9.21
C ASP A 522 83.91 -18.37 10.48
N ASN A 523 85.01 -18.57 11.20
CA ASN A 523 85.40 -17.81 12.40
C ASN A 523 84.27 -17.60 13.44
N GLY A 524 83.38 -18.58 13.61
CA GLY A 524 82.29 -18.49 14.59
C GLY A 524 81.05 -17.70 14.12
N ILE A 525 80.98 -17.29 12.85
CA ILE A 525 79.86 -16.50 12.29
C ILE A 525 79.25 -17.24 11.10
N ILE A 526 77.92 -17.29 11.04
CA ILE A 526 77.18 -17.75 9.85
C ILE A 526 76.56 -16.53 9.16
N THR A 527 77.13 -16.14 8.02
CA THR A 527 76.58 -15.09 7.16
C THR A 527 75.63 -15.70 6.14
N LEU A 528 74.38 -15.24 6.14
CA LEU A 528 73.34 -15.63 5.20
C LEU A 528 73.10 -14.49 4.20
N HIS A 529 73.03 -14.81 2.92
CA HIS A 529 72.59 -13.90 1.87
C HIS A 529 71.39 -14.47 1.14
N TRP A 530 70.38 -13.64 0.87
CA TRP A 530 69.19 -14.03 0.12
C TRP A 530 68.79 -13.00 -0.93
N ILE A 531 67.81 -13.37 -1.75
CA ILE A 531 67.08 -12.49 -2.65
C ILE A 531 65.73 -12.22 -1.97
N PRO A 532 65.40 -10.96 -1.63
CA PRO A 532 64.10 -10.61 -1.04
C PRO A 532 62.92 -10.94 -1.97
N SER A 533 61.71 -10.96 -1.41
CA SER A 533 60.47 -11.15 -2.17
C SER A 533 60.31 -10.14 -3.30
N SER A 534 59.72 -10.59 -4.41
CA SER A 534 59.36 -9.76 -5.56
C SER A 534 57.96 -9.14 -5.48
N SER A 535 57.19 -9.47 -4.43
CA SER A 535 55.86 -8.88 -4.22
C SER A 535 55.97 -7.39 -3.93
N ILE A 536 55.07 -6.61 -4.53
CA ILE A 536 55.07 -5.13 -4.47
C ILE A 536 54.81 -4.62 -3.04
N ASP A 537 54.04 -5.39 -2.27
CA ASP A 537 53.64 -5.15 -0.88
C ASP A 537 54.52 -5.89 0.14
N ALA A 538 55.62 -6.53 -0.28
CA ALA A 538 56.53 -7.18 0.66
C ALA A 538 57.19 -6.15 1.58
N SER A 539 57.10 -6.37 2.89
CA SER A 539 57.54 -5.40 3.91
C SER A 539 58.83 -5.84 4.61
N LYS A 540 58.87 -7.08 5.12
CA LYS A 540 60.02 -7.60 5.88
C LYS A 540 60.27 -9.09 5.64
N THR A 541 61.52 -9.51 5.82
CA THR A 541 61.98 -10.90 5.85
C THR A 541 62.27 -11.32 7.29
N LEU A 542 61.64 -12.41 7.73
CA LEU A 542 61.90 -13.07 9.00
C LEU A 542 62.91 -14.20 8.77
N VAL A 543 63.95 -14.27 9.61
CA VAL A 543 64.98 -15.32 9.56
C VAL A 543 64.79 -16.21 10.78
N TYR A 544 64.56 -17.49 10.52
CA TYR A 544 64.39 -18.50 11.57
C TYR A 544 65.55 -19.50 11.56
N ARG A 545 65.88 -20.01 12.75
CA ARG A 545 66.91 -21.03 12.96
C ARG A 545 66.42 -22.16 13.86
N LYS A 546 66.90 -23.36 13.60
CA LYS A 546 66.67 -24.57 14.41
C LYS A 546 67.94 -25.42 14.46
N GLU A 547 68.20 -26.09 15.59
CA GLU A 547 69.31 -27.06 15.68
C GLU A 547 68.90 -28.42 15.08
N THR A 548 69.81 -29.05 14.33
CA THR A 548 69.57 -30.36 13.70
C THR A 548 69.78 -31.49 14.70
N GLY A 549 68.84 -32.44 14.78
CA GLY A 549 68.95 -33.63 15.63
C GLY A 549 68.31 -33.49 17.02
N ASN A 550 67.89 -32.28 17.39
CA ASN A 550 67.06 -32.00 18.56
C ASN A 550 65.64 -31.61 18.12
N ASP A 551 64.61 -31.94 18.91
CA ASP A 551 63.23 -31.55 18.64
C ASP A 551 62.92 -30.12 19.13
N THR A 552 63.82 -29.18 18.82
CA THR A 552 63.68 -27.78 19.22
C THR A 552 62.71 -27.03 18.27
N PRO A 553 61.92 -26.08 18.77
CA PRO A 553 61.10 -25.22 17.90
C PRO A 553 61.99 -24.30 17.05
N TRP A 554 61.44 -23.79 15.94
CA TRP A 554 62.07 -22.72 15.17
C TRP A 554 62.15 -21.43 16.01
N GLU A 555 63.33 -20.84 16.08
CA GLU A 555 63.59 -19.58 16.75
C GLU A 555 63.67 -18.45 15.72
N LEU A 556 62.92 -17.36 15.92
CA LEU A 556 63.09 -16.13 15.13
C LEU A 556 64.36 -15.44 15.63
N ILE A 557 65.38 -15.35 14.78
CA ILE A 557 66.67 -14.77 15.16
C ILE A 557 66.86 -13.35 14.66
N VAL A 558 66.18 -12.94 13.58
CA VAL A 558 66.16 -11.54 13.12
C VAL A 558 64.95 -11.24 12.23
N GLU A 559 64.52 -9.98 12.24
CA GLU A 559 63.63 -9.39 11.24
C GLU A 559 64.39 -8.35 10.41
N LYS A 560 64.24 -8.40 9.09
CA LYS A 560 64.95 -7.54 8.14
C LYS A 560 63.96 -6.83 7.23
N SER A 561 63.91 -5.50 7.31
CA SER A 561 63.06 -4.70 6.41
C SER A 561 63.60 -4.76 4.98
N LEU A 562 62.74 -4.83 3.98
CA LEU A 562 63.21 -4.77 2.59
C LEU A 562 63.86 -3.39 2.31
N PRO A 563 64.97 -3.32 1.54
CA PRO A 563 65.57 -4.38 0.73
C PRO A 563 66.73 -5.13 1.42
N GLU A 564 66.86 -5.08 2.75
CA GLU A 564 67.93 -5.81 3.46
C GLU A 564 67.88 -7.30 3.14
N ASN A 565 69.03 -7.86 2.79
CA ASN A 565 69.13 -9.20 2.20
C ASN A 565 70.30 -10.03 2.76
N THR A 566 70.81 -9.62 3.92
CA THR A 566 71.95 -10.24 4.58
C THR A 566 71.78 -10.27 6.09
N TYR A 567 72.29 -11.31 6.73
CA TYR A 567 72.33 -11.42 8.18
C TYR A 567 73.54 -12.23 8.65
N ASP A 568 74.21 -11.74 9.68
CA ASP A 568 75.32 -12.39 10.35
C ASP A 568 74.83 -12.99 11.67
N ASP A 569 74.69 -14.32 11.73
CA ASP A 569 74.40 -15.02 12.97
C ASP A 569 75.70 -15.21 13.77
N MET A 570 75.89 -14.33 14.76
CA MET A 570 77.00 -14.40 15.72
C MET A 570 76.67 -15.25 16.96
N THR A 571 75.46 -15.79 17.04
CA THR A 571 74.98 -16.59 18.20
C THR A 571 75.07 -18.09 17.95
N ALA A 572 75.56 -18.49 16.76
CA ALA A 572 75.73 -19.89 16.38
C ALA A 572 76.93 -20.53 17.10
N ASN A 573 76.72 -21.70 17.71
CA ASN A 573 77.77 -22.44 18.42
C ASN A 573 78.65 -23.26 17.45
N LEU A 574 79.94 -23.36 17.77
CA LEU A 574 80.89 -24.18 17.00
C LEU A 574 80.51 -25.67 17.04
N ALA A 575 80.82 -26.38 15.95
CA ALA A 575 80.56 -27.81 15.74
C ALA A 575 79.08 -28.25 15.73
N ILE A 576 78.12 -27.33 15.88
CA ILE A 576 76.67 -27.59 15.77
C ILE A 576 76.19 -27.43 14.32
N THR A 577 75.18 -28.22 13.95
CA THR A 577 74.52 -28.13 12.64
C THR A 577 73.15 -27.45 12.80
N TYR A 578 72.97 -26.33 12.12
CA TYR A 578 71.73 -25.54 12.14
C TYR A 578 70.96 -25.65 10.82
N LEU A 579 69.65 -25.56 10.93
CA LEU A 579 68.70 -25.34 9.84
C LEU A 579 68.29 -23.88 9.86
N TYR A 580 68.34 -23.21 8.70
CA TYR A 580 67.84 -21.85 8.54
C TYR A 580 66.69 -21.81 7.53
N THR A 581 65.62 -21.09 7.85
CA THR A 581 64.54 -20.79 6.90
C THR A 581 64.22 -19.30 6.92
N LEU A 582 63.58 -18.83 5.85
CA LEU A 582 63.19 -17.45 5.64
C LEU A 582 61.69 -17.38 5.34
N VAL A 583 61.03 -16.35 5.83
CA VAL A 583 59.61 -16.03 5.57
C VAL A 583 59.52 -14.56 5.20
N THR A 584 58.74 -14.17 4.19
CA THR A 584 58.41 -12.77 3.94
C THR A 584 57.04 -12.43 4.53
N VAL A 585 56.93 -11.25 5.12
CA VAL A 585 55.68 -10.64 5.58
C VAL A 585 55.38 -9.42 4.73
N ASP A 586 54.14 -9.26 4.27
CA ASP A 586 53.68 -8.09 3.51
C ASP A 586 53.19 -6.93 4.41
N GLU A 587 52.80 -5.81 3.80
CA GLU A 587 52.20 -4.65 4.50
C GLU A 587 50.89 -4.97 5.23
N SER A 588 50.19 -6.02 4.80
CA SER A 588 48.91 -6.48 5.36
C SER A 588 49.10 -7.51 6.48
N GLY A 589 50.33 -7.96 6.72
CA GLY A 589 50.70 -8.94 7.74
C GLY A 589 50.57 -10.40 7.30
N LEU A 590 50.37 -10.70 6.02
CA LEU A 590 50.35 -12.08 5.53
C LEU A 590 51.77 -12.60 5.36
N GLU A 591 51.96 -13.87 5.74
CA GLU A 591 53.25 -14.58 5.67
C GLU A 591 53.33 -15.46 4.43
N SER A 592 54.48 -15.44 3.75
CA SER A 592 54.80 -16.41 2.71
C SER A 592 55.02 -17.80 3.30
N GLU A 593 54.87 -18.84 2.49
CA GLU A 593 55.37 -20.18 2.84
C GLU A 593 56.88 -20.14 3.18
N PRO A 594 57.34 -20.85 4.23
CA PRO A 594 58.76 -20.91 4.58
C PRO A 594 59.64 -21.45 3.44
N VAL A 595 60.83 -20.89 3.29
CA VAL A 595 61.85 -21.41 2.36
C VAL A 595 62.32 -22.79 2.81
N THR A 596 62.63 -23.67 1.85
CA THR A 596 63.24 -24.97 2.16
C THR A 596 64.49 -24.76 3.03
N PRO A 597 64.58 -25.39 4.22
CA PRO A 597 65.66 -25.11 5.15
C PRO A 597 67.06 -25.36 4.57
N LEU A 598 67.96 -24.42 4.82
CA LEU A 598 69.37 -24.55 4.51
C LEU A 598 70.10 -25.18 5.70
N VAL A 599 70.84 -26.27 5.46
CA VAL A 599 71.62 -26.98 6.48
C VAL A 599 73.05 -26.43 6.50
N ILE A 600 73.47 -25.86 7.63
CA ILE A 600 74.80 -25.25 7.79
C ILE A 600 75.46 -25.79 9.05
N ARG A 601 76.68 -26.32 8.92
CA ARG A 601 77.53 -26.71 10.05
C ARG A 601 78.68 -25.72 10.20
N LEU A 602 78.90 -25.23 11.42
CA LEU A 602 79.97 -24.29 11.73
C LEU A 602 81.24 -25.07 12.16
N PRO A 603 82.35 -25.03 11.39
CA PRO A 603 83.54 -25.81 11.71
C PRO A 603 84.32 -25.26 12.92
N ASP A 604 84.98 -26.14 13.67
CA ASP A 604 85.97 -25.78 14.69
C ASP A 604 87.38 -25.73 14.05
N ASN A 605 87.82 -24.54 13.69
CA ASN A 605 89.14 -24.28 13.09
C ASN A 605 90.20 -23.87 14.14
N THR A 606 90.02 -24.18 15.42
CA THR A 606 91.01 -23.83 16.45
C THR A 606 92.36 -24.54 16.21
N PRO A 607 93.50 -23.81 16.17
CA PRO A 607 94.81 -24.42 15.98
C PRO A 607 95.14 -25.44 17.08
N LYS A 608 95.62 -26.64 16.71
CA LYS A 608 96.04 -27.68 17.66
C LYS A 608 97.56 -27.65 17.83
N HIS A 609 98.05 -27.87 19.04
CA HIS A 609 99.50 -27.89 19.32
C HIS A 609 100.13 -29.22 18.87
N GLU A 610 101.44 -29.21 18.61
CA GLU A 610 102.22 -30.42 18.25
C GLU A 610 102.23 -31.43 19.41
N ILE A 611 102.40 -32.72 19.12
CA ILE A 611 102.44 -33.80 20.13
C ILE A 611 103.56 -33.53 21.16
N ASP A 612 103.21 -33.54 22.46
CA ASP A 612 104.10 -33.11 23.55
C ASP A 612 105.40 -33.91 23.62
N LYS A 613 105.29 -35.24 23.50
CA LYS A 613 106.43 -36.15 23.51
C LYS A 613 106.23 -37.27 22.50
N PHE A 614 107.26 -37.56 21.73
CA PHE A 614 107.36 -38.73 20.87
C PHE A 614 108.81 -39.21 20.92
N SER A 615 109.03 -40.44 21.40
CA SER A 615 110.36 -40.96 21.70
C SER A 615 110.47 -42.44 21.35
N GLU A 616 111.67 -42.83 20.94
CA GLU A 616 112.07 -44.18 20.61
C GLU A 616 112.99 -44.81 21.67
N LEU A 617 112.99 -46.14 21.72
CA LEU A 617 114.03 -46.93 22.37
C LEU A 617 114.37 -48.13 21.47
N VAL A 618 115.62 -48.18 21.00
CA VAL A 618 116.11 -49.26 20.13
C VAL A 618 116.62 -50.42 20.96
N ASN A 619 116.10 -51.63 20.72
CA ASN A 619 116.63 -52.87 21.29
C ASN A 619 117.13 -53.79 20.16
N ARG A 620 118.45 -53.83 19.97
CA ARG A 620 119.10 -54.62 18.91
C ARG A 620 119.16 -56.12 19.21
N GLU A 621 119.15 -56.52 20.49
CA GLU A 621 119.15 -57.94 20.90
C GLU A 621 117.80 -58.60 20.58
N GLU A 622 116.70 -57.93 20.91
CA GLU A 622 115.34 -58.45 20.69
C GLU A 622 114.75 -58.14 19.30
N LYS A 623 115.49 -57.39 18.50
CA LYS A 623 115.12 -56.88 17.18
C LYS A 623 113.86 -56.01 17.12
N LYS A 624 113.76 -54.99 17.98
CA LYS A 624 112.57 -54.13 18.07
C LYS A 624 112.92 -52.65 18.30
N ILE A 625 112.05 -51.76 17.85
CA ILE A 625 112.03 -50.34 18.21
C ILE A 625 110.74 -50.09 19.01
N PHE A 626 110.88 -49.63 20.25
CA PHE A 626 109.76 -49.19 21.07
C PHE A 626 109.49 -47.72 20.82
N LEU A 627 108.27 -47.38 20.45
CA LEU A 627 107.78 -46.01 20.29
C LEU A 627 106.84 -45.68 21.45
N ASN A 628 107.00 -44.51 22.04
CA ASN A 628 106.14 -43.99 23.10
C ASN A 628 105.82 -42.52 22.85
N TRP A 629 104.57 -42.13 23.03
CA TRP A 629 104.13 -40.75 22.91
C TRP A 629 103.20 -40.30 24.02
N LYS A 630 103.21 -39.00 24.32
CA LYS A 630 102.26 -38.35 25.23
C LYS A 630 101.68 -37.12 24.55
N TYR A 631 100.38 -36.91 24.72
CA TYR A 631 99.69 -35.73 24.22
C TYR A 631 98.59 -35.29 25.21
N ASP A 632 98.71 -34.08 25.75
CA ASP A 632 97.82 -33.46 26.73
C ASP A 632 96.78 -32.61 26.01
N ALA A 633 96.00 -33.28 25.15
CA ALA A 633 94.88 -32.68 24.43
C ALA A 633 93.63 -33.55 24.58
N GLY A 634 92.51 -32.93 24.95
CA GLY A 634 91.21 -33.60 25.03
C GLY A 634 90.63 -33.92 23.65
N ASN A 635 89.70 -34.89 23.59
CA ASN A 635 88.90 -35.22 22.41
C ASN A 635 89.70 -35.72 21.18
N VAL A 636 90.86 -36.36 21.41
CA VAL A 636 91.58 -37.10 20.37
C VAL A 636 90.89 -38.43 20.12
N VAL A 637 90.52 -38.68 18.86
CA VAL A 637 89.83 -39.91 18.43
C VAL A 637 90.83 -40.97 17.99
N GLU A 638 91.88 -40.56 17.29
CA GLU A 638 92.90 -41.46 16.76
C GLU A 638 94.28 -40.80 16.59
N TYR A 639 95.34 -41.62 16.60
CA TYR A 639 96.69 -41.23 16.20
C TYR A 639 97.11 -41.96 14.92
N LEU A 640 97.66 -41.20 13.98
CA LEU A 640 98.19 -41.70 12.71
C LEU A 640 99.71 -41.76 12.80
N LEU A 641 100.27 -42.98 12.73
CA LEU A 641 101.71 -43.21 12.68
C LEU A 641 102.14 -43.50 11.25
N TYR A 642 103.07 -42.71 10.76
CA TYR A 642 103.72 -42.86 9.46
C TYR A 642 105.13 -43.41 9.64
N ARG A 643 105.58 -44.24 8.69
CA ARG A 643 106.91 -44.86 8.68
C ARG A 643 107.56 -44.75 7.29
N ALA A 644 108.86 -44.50 7.26
CA ALA A 644 109.71 -44.57 6.06
C ALA A 644 111.05 -45.25 6.35
N GLU A 645 111.62 -45.87 5.31
CA GLU A 645 112.95 -46.52 5.28
C GLU A 645 113.83 -45.80 4.26
N GLU A 646 115.08 -45.47 4.60
CA GLU A 646 116.11 -44.95 3.67
C GLU A 646 115.63 -43.83 2.73
N GLU A 647 115.50 -42.60 3.25
CA GLU A 647 115.06 -41.38 2.54
C GLU A 647 113.75 -41.48 1.71
N LYS A 648 113.01 -42.60 1.79
CA LYS A 648 111.70 -42.74 1.15
C LYS A 648 110.67 -41.83 1.81
N GLN A 649 109.60 -41.55 1.07
CA GLN A 649 108.48 -40.79 1.61
C GLN A 649 107.76 -41.58 2.73
N PRO A 650 107.44 -40.95 3.88
CA PRO A 650 106.66 -41.57 4.94
C PRO A 650 105.28 -42.01 4.44
N THR A 651 104.94 -43.27 4.71
CA THR A 651 103.61 -43.84 4.41
C THR A 651 102.87 -44.14 5.71
N LEU A 652 101.54 -44.06 5.71
CA LEU A 652 100.74 -44.40 6.88
C LEU A 652 101.00 -45.87 7.24
N TYR A 653 101.57 -46.09 8.42
CA TYR A 653 101.95 -47.40 8.90
C TYR A 653 100.89 -48.01 9.81
N LYS A 654 100.32 -47.20 10.73
CA LYS A 654 99.29 -47.68 11.65
C LYS A 654 98.40 -46.54 12.16
N VAL A 655 97.16 -46.89 12.50
CA VAL A 655 96.21 -46.01 13.18
C VAL A 655 95.95 -46.58 14.57
N PHE A 656 96.01 -45.72 15.58
CA PHE A 656 95.80 -46.06 16.98
C PHE A 656 94.58 -45.32 17.50
N LYS A 657 93.81 -45.92 18.41
CA LYS A 657 92.72 -45.17 19.07
C LYS A 657 93.32 -44.09 19.97
N GLY A 658 92.59 -43.01 20.23
CA GLY A 658 93.08 -41.84 20.99
C GLY A 658 93.54 -42.10 22.44
N LYS A 659 93.38 -43.33 22.96
CA LYS A 659 93.86 -43.77 24.28
C LYS A 659 95.09 -44.69 24.23
N GLU A 660 95.66 -44.92 23.05
CA GLU A 660 96.88 -45.72 22.87
C GLU A 660 98.10 -44.80 22.76
N TYR A 661 99.18 -45.15 23.46
CA TYR A 661 100.35 -44.28 23.66
C TYR A 661 101.70 -44.96 23.37
N THR A 662 101.70 -46.25 23.07
CA THR A 662 102.90 -47.03 22.83
C THR A 662 102.73 -47.97 21.64
N PHE A 663 103.84 -48.24 20.96
CA PHE A 663 103.89 -49.19 19.86
C PHE A 663 105.27 -49.86 19.77
N ILE A 664 105.31 -51.10 19.31
CA ILE A 664 106.55 -51.85 19.11
C ILE A 664 106.67 -52.18 17.63
N ASP A 665 107.67 -51.62 16.96
CA ASP A 665 108.00 -52.01 15.59
C ASP A 665 108.98 -53.18 15.59
N GLN A 666 108.61 -54.27 14.92
CA GLN A 666 109.42 -55.48 14.79
C GLN A 666 109.82 -55.77 13.35
N ASN A 667 109.28 -55.02 12.38
CA ASN A 667 109.56 -55.21 10.97
C ASN A 667 110.72 -54.31 10.56
N LEU A 668 111.93 -54.71 10.98
CA LEU A 668 113.15 -53.91 10.94
C LEU A 668 114.30 -54.63 10.21
N ARG A 669 115.16 -53.86 9.56
CA ARG A 669 116.35 -54.29 8.81
C ARG A 669 117.58 -53.62 9.41
N VAL A 670 118.64 -54.40 9.64
CA VAL A 670 119.89 -53.92 10.24
C VAL A 670 120.57 -52.90 9.32
N ASN A 671 121.15 -51.85 9.90
CA ASN A 671 121.78 -50.73 9.19
C ASN A 671 120.78 -49.98 8.30
N THR A 672 119.54 -49.79 8.79
CA THR A 672 118.50 -49.03 8.08
C THR A 672 118.05 -47.85 8.92
N ARG A 673 117.99 -46.66 8.31
CA ARG A 673 117.42 -45.46 8.95
C ARG A 673 115.90 -45.44 8.79
N TYR A 674 115.19 -45.46 9.91
CA TYR A 674 113.73 -45.35 9.98
C TYR A 674 113.33 -43.93 10.38
N THR A 675 112.36 -43.37 9.65
CA THR A 675 111.67 -42.13 10.05
C THR A 675 110.26 -42.49 10.52
N TYR A 676 109.92 -42.08 11.74
CA TYR A 676 108.57 -42.17 12.27
C TYR A 676 107.96 -40.77 12.40
N MET A 677 106.70 -40.61 11.97
CA MET A 677 105.94 -39.38 12.19
C MET A 677 104.60 -39.70 12.83
N LEU A 678 104.21 -38.92 13.83
CA LEU A 678 102.95 -39.13 14.54
C LEU A 678 102.06 -37.89 14.43
N GLN A 679 100.76 -38.12 14.19
CA GLN A 679 99.73 -37.08 14.10
C GLN A 679 98.50 -37.46 14.91
N ALA A 680 97.94 -36.53 15.69
CA ALA A 680 96.68 -36.73 16.39
C ALA A 680 95.49 -36.20 15.56
N VAL A 681 94.34 -36.88 15.62
CA VAL A 681 93.08 -36.50 14.97
C VAL A 681 91.98 -36.34 16.02
N PHE A 682 91.25 -35.24 15.98
CA PHE A 682 90.23 -34.86 16.96
C PHE A 682 88.80 -35.18 16.48
N GLU A 683 87.81 -35.21 17.39
CA GLU A 683 86.38 -35.40 17.05
C GLU A 683 85.85 -34.38 16.03
N THR A 684 86.43 -33.19 16.01
CA THR A 684 86.09 -32.12 15.07
C THR A 684 86.66 -32.33 13.67
N GLY A 685 87.50 -33.35 13.47
CA GLY A 685 88.24 -33.61 12.22
C GLY A 685 89.56 -32.82 12.09
N ALA A 686 89.85 -31.93 13.06
CA ALA A 686 91.13 -31.22 13.12
C ALA A 686 92.30 -32.18 13.36
N LYS A 687 93.48 -31.83 12.84
CA LYS A 687 94.72 -32.63 12.99
C LYS A 687 95.80 -31.81 13.67
N SER A 688 96.61 -32.45 14.52
CA SER A 688 97.83 -31.82 15.05
C SER A 688 98.89 -31.65 13.95
N PRO A 689 99.89 -30.77 14.16
CA PRO A 689 101.16 -30.87 13.43
C PRO A 689 101.79 -32.27 13.59
N LEU A 690 102.57 -32.69 12.59
CA LEU A 690 103.30 -33.96 12.58
C LEU A 690 104.55 -33.87 13.46
N LYS A 691 104.68 -34.74 14.47
CA LYS A 691 105.91 -34.89 15.25
C LYS A 691 106.80 -35.97 14.64
N LYS A 692 108.04 -35.63 14.29
CA LYS A 692 109.00 -36.53 13.62
C LYS A 692 110.10 -37.00 14.58
N ILE A 693 110.47 -38.27 14.49
CA ILE A 693 111.71 -38.84 15.06
C ILE A 693 112.41 -39.70 14.00
N GLU A 694 113.74 -39.74 14.07
CA GLU A 694 114.58 -40.55 13.18
C GLU A 694 115.44 -41.50 13.99
N VAL A 695 115.50 -42.76 13.56
CA VAL A 695 116.09 -43.84 14.33
C VAL A 695 116.97 -44.69 13.42
N GLU A 696 118.23 -44.88 13.78
CA GLU A 696 119.12 -45.84 13.11
C GLU A 696 119.08 -47.19 13.84
N TYR A 697 118.64 -48.22 13.14
CA TYR A 697 118.44 -49.55 13.72
C TYR A 697 119.57 -50.54 13.37
#